data_AF-A0A0R0EAZ5-F1
#
_entry.id   AF-A0A0R0EAZ5-F1
#
_cell.length_a   1.000
_cell.length_b   1.000
_cell.length_c   1.000
_cell.angle_alpha   90.00
_cell.angle_beta   90.00
_cell.angle_gamma   90.00
#
_symmetry.space_group_name_H-M   'P 1'
#
loop_
_entity.id
_entity.type
_entity.pdbx_description
1 polymer ?
#
loop_
_entity_poly.entity_id
_entity_poly.type
_entity_poly.pdbx_seq_one_letter_code
_entity_poly.pdbx_strand_id
1 'polypeptide(L)'
;MALIPSMMLFSFLSFLVILKSEANNDQLQFVYHYCNNEYGNITTETYSDNRNNLLSNMYYDKENDYGFYNSSYGQDPDKVYAIGFCRGDANLDKCRSCLEKSAVLLRERCPVQKEGIGWFDECMLRYTNHSIFGVMVTQPNNIMCNTKNAPKDPRSAAGFDQVVHNLLNELRNRTTTVADPESDSSRSRKFFAEGDAPVQSSNVTIHALIQCTPDISSQNCTRCLEHAMTNILYCDGKRGGRYLGPSCSVRYEIYPFFEPIVHHAPPPQPATQVTTTTGKGEGGEGELDNDIKIDELLQFDFATIKFATNNFSDANKLGQGGFGIVYKGTLSDGQEIAIKRLSINSNQGETEFKNEILLTGKLQHRNLVRLLGFCFSRRERLLIYEFVPNKSLDYFIFDPNNRVNLNWERRYNIIRGIARGLLYLHEDSRLQVVHRDLKTSNILLDEELNPKISDFGMARLFEINQTQASTNTIVGTFGYMAPEYIKYGQFSVKSDVFSFGVMILEIVCGQRNSEIRGSEENAQDLLSFAWKNWRGGTVSNIVDDTLKDYSWNEIRRCIHIGLLCVQEDIADRPTMNTVLLMLNSDSFPLAKPSEPAFLMRDKSSLPTAMLSGGQHSEVTRSGYSGSQSAQESSIMAPITEPYPR
;
A
#
# COMPACT_ATOMS: atom_id res chain seq x y z
N MET A 1 -20.28 -40.57 54.09
CA MET A 1 -20.58 -39.16 53.72
C MET A 1 -19.33 -38.59 53.08
N ALA A 2 -19.30 -37.95 51.93
CA ALA A 2 -20.22 -37.74 50.81
C ALA A 2 -19.27 -37.25 49.66
N LEU A 3 -19.22 -37.97 48.54
CA LEU A 3 -19.72 -37.56 47.21
C LEU A 3 -18.93 -36.43 46.52
N ILE A 4 -18.32 -36.81 45.38
CA ILE A 4 -17.67 -35.98 44.35
C ILE A 4 -18.78 -35.33 43.46
N PRO A 5 -18.49 -34.27 42.67
CA PRO A 5 -18.24 -34.49 41.24
C PRO A 5 -17.12 -33.56 40.68
N SER A 6 -16.06 -34.04 40.01
CA SER A 6 -16.03 -34.66 38.68
C SER A 6 -16.79 -33.86 37.60
N MET A 7 -16.42 -32.58 37.38
CA MET A 7 -16.90 -31.81 36.21
C MET A 7 -15.87 -30.81 35.62
N MET A 8 -14.56 -31.01 35.82
CA MET A 8 -13.54 -30.15 35.18
C MET A 8 -12.50 -30.88 34.30
N LEU A 9 -12.69 -32.17 34.03
CA LEU A 9 -11.78 -32.92 33.14
C LEU A 9 -12.33 -33.24 31.74
N PHE A 10 -13.57 -32.87 31.41
CA PHE A 10 -14.15 -33.09 30.07
C PHE A 10 -14.26 -31.84 29.19
N SER A 11 -13.88 -30.66 29.69
CA SER A 11 -13.89 -29.42 28.88
C SER A 11 -12.56 -29.09 28.21
N PHE A 12 -11.48 -29.83 28.50
CA PHE A 12 -10.16 -29.59 27.91
C PHE A 12 -9.88 -30.42 26.65
N LEU A 13 -10.67 -31.47 26.38
CA LEU A 13 -10.53 -32.30 25.18
C LEU A 13 -11.48 -31.91 24.03
N SER A 14 -12.48 -31.06 24.29
CA SER A 14 -13.34 -30.46 23.26
C SER A 14 -12.88 -29.07 22.80
N PHE A 15 -11.94 -28.43 23.52
CA PHE A 15 -11.39 -27.13 23.13
C PHE A 15 -10.20 -27.21 22.17
N LEU A 16 -9.55 -28.37 22.05
CA LEU A 16 -8.48 -28.62 21.07
C LEU A 16 -9.00 -29.02 19.67
N VAL A 17 -10.32 -29.14 19.50
CA VAL A 17 -10.96 -29.43 18.19
C VAL A 17 -11.70 -28.22 17.61
N ILE A 18 -11.80 -27.09 18.34
CA ILE A 18 -12.49 -25.85 17.89
C ILE A 18 -11.52 -24.66 17.81
N LEU A 19 -10.22 -24.91 17.60
CA LEU A 19 -9.25 -23.89 17.13
C LEU A 19 -8.80 -24.16 15.69
N LYS A 20 -9.74 -24.56 14.82
CA LYS A 20 -9.63 -24.43 13.36
C LYS A 20 -10.86 -23.68 12.87
N SER A 21 -10.62 -22.57 12.15
CA SER A 21 -11.56 -21.49 11.78
C SER A 21 -11.90 -20.60 12.98
N GLU A 22 -11.58 -19.32 13.04
CA GLU A 22 -11.56 -18.31 11.97
C GLU A 22 -10.33 -17.39 12.12
N ALA A 23 -9.37 -17.55 11.21
CA ALA A 23 -8.44 -16.48 10.85
C ALA A 23 -9.01 -15.85 9.56
N ASN A 24 -9.43 -14.58 9.61
CA ASN A 24 -9.75 -13.81 8.40
C ASN A 24 -8.45 -13.45 7.65
N ASN A 25 -7.87 -14.46 6.98
CA ASN A 25 -7.69 -14.57 5.54
C ASN A 25 -7.59 -13.27 4.70
N ASP A 26 -6.53 -12.45 4.86
CA ASP A 26 -5.89 -11.85 3.68
C ASP A 26 -5.10 -12.97 3.01
N GLN A 27 -5.83 -13.76 2.24
CA GLN A 27 -5.32 -14.98 1.67
C GLN A 27 -4.23 -14.61 0.67
N LEU A 28 -2.98 -15.00 0.95
CA LEU A 28 -1.89 -14.98 -0.02
C LEU A 28 -2.37 -15.84 -1.21
N GLN A 29 -2.90 -15.19 -2.26
CA GLN A 29 -3.51 -15.87 -3.39
C GLN A 29 -2.65 -15.62 -4.62
N PHE A 30 -2.35 -16.71 -5.31
CA PHE A 30 -1.90 -16.61 -6.68
C PHE A 30 -2.90 -15.80 -7.50
N VAL A 31 -2.41 -15.06 -8.50
CA VAL A 31 -3.25 -14.50 -9.56
C VAL A 31 -4.03 -15.64 -10.22
N TYR A 32 -3.34 -16.75 -10.46
CA TYR A 32 -3.93 -18.02 -10.86
C TYR A 32 -3.02 -19.17 -10.47
N HIS A 33 -3.58 -20.34 -10.19
CA HIS A 33 -2.82 -21.57 -9.99
C HIS A 33 -3.58 -22.76 -10.54
N TYR A 34 -2.84 -23.83 -10.82
CA TYR A 34 -3.40 -25.08 -11.30
C TYR A 34 -2.64 -26.26 -10.67
N CYS A 35 -3.40 -27.24 -10.19
CA CYS A 35 -2.89 -28.51 -9.69
C CYS A 35 -3.35 -29.61 -10.64
N ASN A 36 -2.42 -30.36 -11.22
CA ASN A 36 -2.78 -31.40 -12.18
C ASN A 36 -3.23 -32.68 -11.47
N ASN A 37 -4.46 -33.10 -11.70
CA ASN A 37 -5.02 -34.32 -11.14
C ASN A 37 -4.92 -35.54 -12.09
N GLU A 38 -4.47 -35.35 -13.33
CA GLU A 38 -4.50 -36.39 -14.38
C GLU A 38 -3.28 -37.32 -14.35
N TYR A 39 -2.10 -36.82 -13.95
CA TYR A 39 -0.84 -37.60 -13.95
C TYR A 39 -0.54 -38.34 -12.63
N GLY A 40 -1.60 -38.62 -11.87
CA GLY A 40 -1.54 -39.38 -10.62
C GLY A 40 -1.08 -38.57 -9.40
N ASN A 41 -1.38 -39.12 -8.23
CA ASN A 41 -1.06 -38.50 -6.96
C ASN A 41 0.33 -38.91 -6.47
N ILE A 42 0.88 -38.13 -5.54
CA ILE A 42 2.05 -38.47 -4.75
C ILE A 42 1.71 -39.72 -3.93
N THR A 43 2.39 -40.83 -4.25
CA THR A 43 2.19 -42.15 -3.63
C THR A 43 3.30 -42.52 -2.66
N THR A 44 4.41 -41.77 -2.65
CA THR A 44 5.61 -41.99 -1.83
C THR A 44 5.92 -40.72 -1.05
N GLU A 45 6.37 -40.87 0.20
CA GLU A 45 6.90 -39.74 0.98
C GLU A 45 8.15 -39.16 0.29
N THR A 46 8.94 -40.03 -0.36
CA THR A 46 10.14 -39.67 -1.13
C THR A 46 9.90 -38.57 -2.18
N TYR A 47 8.85 -38.68 -3.01
CA TYR A 47 8.57 -37.64 -4.00
C TYR A 47 8.17 -36.32 -3.34
N SER A 48 7.37 -36.38 -2.28
CA SER A 48 6.97 -35.18 -1.52
C SER A 48 8.18 -34.47 -0.93
N ASP A 49 9.11 -35.21 -0.32
CA ASP A 49 10.34 -34.68 0.26
C ASP A 49 11.26 -34.10 -0.81
N ASN A 50 11.41 -34.81 -1.94
CA ASN A 50 12.19 -34.32 -3.08
C ASN A 50 11.62 -33.00 -3.63
N ARG A 51 10.28 -32.91 -3.78
CA ARG A 51 9.58 -31.70 -4.21
C ARG A 51 9.80 -30.57 -3.20
N ASN A 52 9.62 -30.85 -1.91
CA ASN A 52 9.73 -29.84 -0.86
C ASN A 52 11.15 -29.29 -0.78
N ASN A 53 12.16 -30.15 -0.93
CA ASN A 53 13.56 -29.75 -0.97
C ASN A 53 13.85 -28.87 -2.20
N LEU A 54 13.50 -29.34 -3.40
CA LEU A 54 13.74 -28.62 -4.64
C LEU A 54 13.11 -27.23 -4.62
N LEU A 55 11.82 -27.14 -4.31
CA LEU A 55 11.08 -25.88 -4.28
C LEU A 55 11.55 -24.91 -3.20
N SER A 56 12.24 -25.39 -2.17
CA SER A 56 12.79 -24.52 -1.13
C SER A 56 14.17 -23.98 -1.48
N ASN A 57 14.89 -24.58 -2.44
CA ASN A 57 16.32 -24.32 -2.63
C ASN A 57 16.71 -23.83 -4.03
N MET A 58 15.89 -24.09 -5.07
CA MET A 58 16.26 -23.92 -6.48
C MET A 58 16.62 -22.49 -6.95
N TYR A 59 16.37 -21.47 -6.13
CA TYR A 59 16.56 -20.05 -6.48
C TYR A 59 17.62 -19.33 -5.61
N TYR A 60 18.38 -20.07 -4.79
CA TYR A 60 19.49 -19.52 -3.98
C TYR A 60 20.86 -19.63 -4.64
N ASP A 61 20.95 -20.29 -5.80
CA ASP A 61 22.18 -20.36 -6.56
C ASP A 61 22.52 -18.97 -7.14
N LYS A 62 23.61 -18.38 -6.64
CA LYS A 62 24.06 -17.04 -7.00
C LYS A 62 24.73 -17.00 -8.37
N GLU A 63 25.02 -18.14 -9.00
CA GLU A 63 25.61 -18.18 -10.34
C GLU A 63 24.59 -17.90 -11.45
N ASN A 64 23.28 -18.00 -11.17
CA ASN A 64 22.18 -17.76 -12.12
C ASN A 64 21.37 -16.49 -11.77
N ASP A 65 22.03 -15.33 -11.79
CA ASP A 65 21.44 -14.05 -11.37
C ASP A 65 20.59 -13.35 -12.45
N TYR A 66 20.09 -14.06 -13.47
CA TYR A 66 19.34 -13.44 -14.58
C TYR A 66 17.82 -13.69 -14.52
N GLY A 67 17.30 -14.20 -13.40
CA GLY A 67 15.84 -14.29 -13.14
C GLY A 67 15.12 -15.49 -13.79
N PHE A 68 15.85 -16.53 -14.15
CA PHE A 68 15.29 -17.82 -14.56
C PHE A 68 16.03 -18.95 -13.87
N TYR A 69 15.26 -19.83 -13.24
CA TYR A 69 15.77 -20.91 -12.40
C TYR A 69 15.17 -22.21 -12.90
N ASN A 70 16.00 -23.16 -13.30
CA ASN A 70 15.57 -24.52 -13.59
C ASN A 70 16.45 -25.51 -12.82
N SER A 71 15.84 -26.50 -12.19
CA SER A 71 16.59 -27.50 -11.44
C SER A 71 15.76 -28.76 -11.22
N SER A 72 16.45 -29.86 -10.94
CA SER A 72 15.83 -31.14 -10.62
C SER A 72 16.45 -31.74 -9.38
N TYR A 73 15.68 -32.50 -8.61
CA TYR A 73 16.13 -33.14 -7.38
C TYR A 73 15.55 -34.54 -7.23
N GLY A 74 16.31 -35.45 -6.62
CA GLY A 74 15.93 -36.85 -6.45
C GLY A 74 16.40 -37.77 -7.59
N GLN A 75 16.01 -39.04 -7.50
CA GLN A 75 16.29 -40.08 -8.48
C GLN A 75 14.98 -40.72 -8.96
N ASP A 76 15.00 -41.30 -10.15
CA ASP A 76 13.82 -41.99 -10.67
C ASP A 76 13.45 -43.19 -9.78
N PRO A 77 12.14 -43.43 -9.52
CA PRO A 77 10.97 -42.79 -10.14
C PRO A 77 10.45 -41.52 -9.42
N ASP A 78 11.11 -41.09 -8.35
CA ASP A 78 10.65 -39.99 -7.47
C ASP A 78 11.33 -38.64 -7.76
N LYS A 79 11.91 -38.50 -8.96
CA LYS A 79 12.61 -37.29 -9.38
C LYS A 79 11.62 -36.15 -9.68
N VAL A 80 11.98 -34.95 -9.25
CA VAL A 80 11.16 -33.73 -9.45
C VAL A 80 11.92 -32.73 -10.31
N TYR A 81 11.22 -32.08 -11.22
CA TYR A 81 11.72 -30.99 -12.06
C TYR A 81 10.96 -29.72 -11.72
N ALA A 82 11.64 -28.56 -11.70
CA ALA A 82 10.99 -27.29 -11.43
C ALA A 82 11.57 -26.15 -12.26
N ILE A 83 10.71 -25.20 -12.62
CA ILE A 83 11.06 -23.93 -13.26
C ILE A 83 10.49 -22.78 -12.43
N GLY A 84 11.34 -21.83 -12.07
CA GLY A 84 10.98 -20.53 -11.50
C GLY A 84 11.36 -19.44 -12.49
N PHE A 85 10.41 -18.57 -12.82
CA PHE A 85 10.58 -17.58 -13.88
C PHE A 85 10.11 -16.20 -13.43
N CYS A 86 11.02 -15.22 -13.46
CA CYS A 86 10.75 -13.84 -13.10
C CYS A 86 10.19 -13.04 -14.28
N ARG A 87 9.34 -12.06 -14.00
CA ARG A 87 8.99 -11.03 -14.99
C ARG A 87 10.21 -10.18 -15.33
N GLY A 88 10.46 -9.89 -16.60
CA GLY A 88 11.75 -9.34 -17.08
C GLY A 88 12.23 -8.06 -16.40
N ASP A 89 11.32 -7.17 -16.06
CA ASP A 89 11.58 -5.91 -15.34
C ASP A 89 11.68 -6.07 -13.81
N ALA A 90 11.31 -7.23 -13.26
CA ALA A 90 11.28 -7.43 -11.82
C ALA A 90 12.70 -7.48 -11.22
N ASN A 91 12.94 -6.70 -10.16
CA ASN A 91 14.14 -6.81 -9.34
C ASN A 91 14.32 -8.26 -8.83
N LEU A 92 15.55 -8.78 -8.89
CA LEU A 92 15.85 -10.19 -8.64
C LEU A 92 15.51 -10.64 -7.22
N ASP A 93 15.68 -9.76 -6.21
CA ASP A 93 15.33 -10.08 -4.82
C ASP A 93 13.81 -10.12 -4.63
N LYS A 94 13.07 -9.20 -5.28
CA LYS A 94 11.60 -9.25 -5.32
C LYS A 94 11.14 -10.56 -5.97
N CYS A 95 11.77 -10.96 -7.07
CA CYS A 95 11.43 -12.21 -7.74
C CYS A 95 11.74 -13.44 -6.87
N ARG A 96 12.91 -13.51 -6.22
CA ARG A 96 13.25 -14.61 -5.31
C ARG A 96 12.21 -14.74 -4.20
N SER A 97 11.82 -13.63 -3.58
CA SER A 97 10.74 -13.63 -2.58
C SER A 97 9.40 -14.12 -3.16
N CYS A 98 9.10 -13.77 -4.41
CA CYS A 98 7.92 -14.27 -5.12
C CYS A 98 7.99 -15.80 -5.34
N LEU A 99 9.14 -16.33 -5.74
CA LEU A 99 9.36 -17.77 -5.94
C LEU A 99 9.29 -18.54 -4.62
N GLU A 100 9.83 -18.01 -3.53
CA GLU A 100 9.71 -18.56 -2.17
C GLU A 100 8.25 -18.69 -1.74
N LYS A 101 7.47 -17.61 -1.92
CA LYS A 101 6.03 -17.61 -1.62
C LYS A 101 5.29 -18.61 -2.50
N SER A 102 5.64 -18.68 -3.78
CA SER A 102 5.04 -19.63 -4.71
C SER A 102 5.30 -21.07 -4.29
N ALA A 103 6.51 -21.38 -3.81
CA ALA A 103 6.86 -22.70 -3.32
C ALA A 103 6.03 -23.12 -2.11
N VAL A 104 5.81 -22.20 -1.16
CA VAL A 104 4.93 -22.45 0.01
C VAL A 104 3.50 -22.71 -0.45
N LEU A 105 2.92 -21.81 -1.23
CA LEU A 105 1.53 -21.92 -1.64
C LEU A 105 1.26 -23.11 -2.53
N LEU A 106 2.16 -23.49 -3.43
CA LEU A 106 1.97 -24.68 -4.26
C LEU A 106 1.95 -25.97 -3.44
N ARG A 107 2.73 -26.04 -2.35
CA ARG A 107 2.66 -27.19 -1.43
C ARG A 107 1.34 -27.24 -0.66
N GLU A 108 0.80 -26.09 -0.29
CA GLU A 108 -0.48 -25.99 0.41
C GLU A 108 -1.68 -26.27 -0.51
N ARG A 109 -1.64 -25.74 -1.74
CA ARG A 109 -2.74 -25.82 -2.71
C ARG A 109 -2.73 -27.11 -3.53
N CYS A 110 -1.55 -27.64 -3.83
CA CYS A 110 -1.36 -28.88 -4.56
C CYS A 110 -0.70 -29.96 -3.66
N PRO A 111 -1.33 -30.35 -2.53
CA PRO A 111 -0.67 -31.18 -1.52
C PRO A 111 -0.32 -32.58 -2.04
N VAL A 112 -1.14 -33.13 -2.94
CA VAL A 112 -1.05 -34.52 -3.41
C VAL A 112 -0.71 -34.65 -4.88
N GLN A 113 -0.63 -33.55 -5.64
CA GLN A 113 -0.41 -33.59 -7.08
C GLN A 113 1.08 -33.60 -7.41
N LYS A 114 1.45 -34.45 -8.38
CA LYS A 114 2.81 -34.52 -8.93
C LYS A 114 3.15 -33.36 -9.88
N GLU A 115 2.18 -32.54 -10.25
CA GLU A 115 2.41 -31.33 -11.01
C GLU A 115 1.57 -30.17 -10.49
N GLY A 116 2.19 -29.01 -10.43
CA GLY A 116 1.55 -27.78 -9.99
C GLY A 116 2.24 -26.56 -10.57
N ILE A 117 1.46 -25.53 -10.86
CA ILE A 117 1.94 -24.26 -11.38
C ILE A 117 1.16 -23.10 -10.75
N GLY A 118 1.88 -22.04 -10.39
CA GLY A 118 1.33 -20.84 -9.78
C GLY A 118 1.93 -19.58 -10.39
N TRP A 119 1.08 -18.57 -10.62
CA TRP A 119 1.48 -17.28 -11.15
C TRP A 119 1.16 -16.16 -10.16
N PHE A 120 2.16 -15.33 -9.90
CA PHE A 120 2.01 -14.01 -9.31
C PHE A 120 2.20 -12.92 -10.38
N ASP A 121 2.20 -11.65 -9.98
CA ASP A 121 2.47 -10.57 -10.93
C ASP A 121 3.93 -10.53 -11.37
N GLU A 122 4.83 -10.91 -10.47
CA GLU A 122 6.28 -10.76 -10.59
C GLU A 122 6.99 -12.07 -10.95
N CYS A 123 6.36 -13.23 -10.75
CA CYS A 123 6.96 -14.53 -11.05
C CYS A 123 5.95 -15.66 -11.34
N MET A 124 6.47 -16.74 -11.89
CA MET A 124 5.80 -18.04 -12.06
C MET A 124 6.68 -19.13 -11.47
N LEU A 125 6.08 -20.10 -10.79
CA LEU A 125 6.76 -21.32 -10.33
C LEU A 125 5.95 -22.54 -10.78
N ARG A 126 6.62 -23.53 -11.36
CA ARG A 126 6.02 -24.81 -11.74
C ARG A 126 6.90 -25.99 -11.40
N TYR A 127 6.29 -27.12 -11.04
CA TYR A 127 6.97 -28.39 -10.82
C TYR A 127 6.25 -29.55 -11.48
N THR A 128 6.99 -30.59 -11.84
CA THR A 128 6.51 -31.80 -12.51
C THR A 128 7.32 -33.05 -12.10
N ASN A 129 6.81 -34.23 -12.41
CA ASN A 129 7.53 -35.52 -12.28
C ASN A 129 8.24 -35.97 -13.57
N HIS A 130 8.25 -35.13 -14.60
CA HIS A 130 8.93 -35.36 -15.88
C HIS A 130 9.67 -34.10 -16.31
N SER A 131 10.71 -34.25 -17.14
CA SER A 131 11.51 -33.09 -17.57
C SER A 131 10.69 -32.08 -18.36
N ILE A 132 10.79 -30.80 -17.98
CA ILE A 132 10.08 -29.66 -18.60
C ILE A 132 11.03 -28.61 -19.20
N PHE A 133 12.34 -28.90 -19.20
CA PHE A 133 13.37 -27.95 -19.65
C PHE A 133 13.46 -27.92 -21.17
N GLY A 134 13.40 -26.73 -21.76
CA GLY A 134 13.48 -26.52 -23.20
C GLY A 134 12.22 -26.96 -23.96
N VAL A 135 11.12 -27.27 -23.25
CA VAL A 135 9.86 -27.72 -23.84
C VAL A 135 8.85 -26.59 -23.85
N MET A 136 8.36 -26.23 -25.04
CA MET A 136 7.29 -25.25 -25.20
C MET A 136 5.93 -25.88 -24.88
N VAL A 137 5.28 -25.37 -23.84
CA VAL A 137 3.93 -25.73 -23.41
C VAL A 137 3.09 -24.50 -23.14
N THR A 138 1.84 -24.52 -23.62
CA THR A 138 0.86 -23.44 -23.50
C THR A 138 -0.27 -23.77 -22.53
N GLN A 139 -0.28 -24.98 -21.94
CA GLN A 139 -1.29 -25.43 -20.98
C GLN A 139 -0.63 -25.96 -19.69
N PRO A 140 -1.26 -25.77 -18.52
CA PRO A 140 -2.50 -25.02 -18.30
C PRO A 140 -2.27 -23.51 -18.49
N ASN A 141 -3.28 -22.79 -18.98
CA ASN A 141 -3.25 -21.32 -19.07
C ASN A 141 -4.47 -20.65 -18.44
N ASN A 142 -4.37 -19.34 -18.27
CA ASN A 142 -5.47 -18.50 -17.85
C ASN A 142 -5.47 -17.18 -18.60
N ILE A 143 -6.67 -16.73 -18.99
CA ILE A 143 -6.91 -15.46 -19.67
C ILE A 143 -7.74 -14.59 -18.73
N MET A 144 -7.27 -13.37 -18.47
CA MET A 144 -7.95 -12.41 -17.60
C MET A 144 -8.15 -11.11 -18.36
N CYS A 145 -9.40 -10.70 -18.52
CA CYS A 145 -9.74 -9.43 -19.13
C CYS A 145 -10.17 -8.43 -18.07
N ASN A 146 -9.79 -7.16 -18.24
CA ASN A 146 -10.24 -6.09 -17.35
C ASN A 146 -11.77 -6.00 -17.37
N THR A 147 -12.40 -5.84 -16.21
CA THR A 147 -13.87 -5.76 -16.13
C THR A 147 -14.41 -4.49 -16.77
N LYS A 148 -13.60 -3.42 -16.78
CA LYS A 148 -13.93 -2.15 -17.41
C LYS A 148 -13.57 -2.15 -18.90
N ASN A 149 -14.43 -1.53 -19.69
CA ASN A 149 -14.23 -1.41 -21.14
C ASN A 149 -13.16 -0.35 -21.46
N ALA A 150 -12.56 -0.47 -22.64
CA ALA A 150 -11.73 0.56 -23.23
C ALA A 150 -12.52 1.88 -23.36
N PRO A 151 -11.86 3.05 -23.32
CA PRO A 151 -12.51 4.32 -23.58
C PRO A 151 -13.29 4.27 -24.90
N LYS A 152 -14.58 4.61 -24.87
CA LYS A 152 -15.40 4.65 -26.08
C LYS A 152 -14.99 5.86 -26.92
N ASP A 153 -14.34 5.62 -28.04
CA ASP A 153 -14.15 6.65 -29.07
C ASP A 153 -15.46 6.82 -29.85
N PRO A 154 -16.06 8.03 -29.89
CA PRO A 154 -17.25 8.31 -30.70
C PRO A 154 -17.05 8.11 -32.21
N ARG A 155 -15.80 7.98 -32.69
CA ARG A 155 -15.44 7.88 -34.11
C ARG A 155 -14.90 6.53 -34.55
N SER A 156 -14.58 5.60 -33.66
CA SER A 156 -14.28 4.21 -34.04
C SER A 156 -14.39 3.22 -32.87
N ALA A 157 -15.02 2.07 -33.09
CA ALA A 157 -14.89 0.93 -32.20
C ALA A 157 -13.59 0.14 -32.45
N ALA A 158 -12.82 0.48 -33.51
CA ALA A 158 -11.66 -0.28 -33.98
C ALA A 158 -10.30 0.36 -33.65
N GLY A 159 -10.25 1.58 -33.10
CA GLY A 159 -8.98 2.29 -32.87
C GLY A 159 -8.15 1.72 -31.72
N PHE A 160 -8.78 1.41 -30.58
CA PHE A 160 -8.06 0.95 -29.38
C PHE A 160 -7.45 -0.44 -29.57
N ASP A 161 -8.26 -1.43 -29.96
CA ASP A 161 -7.81 -2.81 -30.12
C ASP A 161 -6.76 -2.93 -31.23
N GLN A 162 -6.88 -2.12 -32.29
CA GLN A 162 -5.84 -2.07 -33.33
C GLN A 162 -4.49 -1.58 -32.78
N VAL A 163 -4.48 -0.57 -31.89
CA VAL A 163 -3.25 -0.10 -31.25
C VAL A 163 -2.67 -1.17 -30.33
N VAL A 164 -3.52 -1.89 -29.56
CA VAL A 164 -3.09 -3.04 -28.74
C VAL A 164 -2.44 -4.10 -29.63
N HIS A 165 -3.10 -4.53 -30.71
CA HIS A 165 -2.59 -5.57 -31.61
C HIS A 165 -1.30 -5.15 -32.31
N ASN A 166 -1.20 -3.89 -32.75
CA ASN A 166 0.01 -3.36 -33.37
C ASN A 166 1.19 -3.37 -32.38
N LEU A 167 0.96 -2.87 -31.16
CA LEU A 167 1.98 -2.86 -30.11
C LEU A 167 2.44 -4.29 -29.76
N LEU A 168 1.51 -5.24 -29.55
CA LEU A 168 1.88 -6.62 -29.24
C LEU A 168 2.65 -7.31 -30.39
N ASN A 169 2.29 -7.04 -31.65
CA ASN A 169 3.04 -7.53 -32.80
C ASN A 169 4.46 -6.94 -32.87
N GLU A 170 4.61 -5.66 -32.57
CA GLU A 170 5.91 -4.99 -32.49
C GLU A 170 6.78 -5.62 -31.39
N LEU A 171 6.24 -5.75 -30.18
CA LEU A 171 6.95 -6.36 -29.05
C LEU A 171 7.37 -7.80 -29.37
N ARG A 172 6.50 -8.59 -30.03
CA ARG A 172 6.84 -9.97 -30.45
C ARG A 172 8.06 -9.97 -31.37
N ASN A 173 8.11 -9.07 -32.33
CA ASN A 173 9.26 -8.99 -33.23
C ASN A 173 10.54 -8.62 -32.46
N ARG A 174 10.46 -7.71 -31.48
CA ARG A 174 11.61 -7.35 -30.61
C ARG A 174 12.10 -8.52 -29.76
N THR A 175 11.23 -9.44 -29.34
CA THR A 175 11.68 -10.66 -28.64
C THR A 175 12.49 -11.60 -29.55
N THR A 176 12.37 -11.49 -30.88
CA THR A 176 13.12 -12.32 -31.83
C THR A 176 14.47 -11.73 -32.26
N THR A 177 14.69 -10.44 -32.05
CA THR A 177 15.99 -9.80 -32.31
C THR A 177 16.93 -10.05 -31.13
N VAL A 178 18.09 -10.62 -31.45
CA VAL A 178 19.10 -11.20 -30.54
C VAL A 178 19.41 -10.28 -29.36
N ALA A 179 19.44 -10.85 -28.14
CA ALA A 179 20.09 -10.26 -26.98
C ALA A 179 21.57 -10.04 -27.35
N ASP A 180 21.95 -8.79 -27.58
CA ASP A 180 23.32 -8.41 -27.85
C ASP A 180 24.18 -8.78 -26.62
N PRO A 181 25.12 -9.73 -26.74
CA PRO A 181 25.98 -10.13 -25.62
C PRO A 181 26.87 -8.98 -25.14
N GLU A 182 27.01 -7.91 -25.92
CA GLU A 182 27.88 -6.76 -25.64
C GLU A 182 27.11 -5.47 -25.32
N SER A 183 25.77 -5.48 -25.29
CA SER A 183 25.04 -4.30 -24.79
C SER A 183 25.16 -4.26 -23.26
N ASP A 184 25.86 -3.24 -22.77
CA ASP A 184 26.15 -2.89 -21.38
C ASP A 184 24.88 -2.59 -20.53
N SER A 185 23.69 -3.03 -20.98
CA SER A 185 22.45 -2.97 -20.24
C SER A 185 22.22 -4.29 -19.50
N SER A 186 22.72 -4.35 -18.27
CA SER A 186 22.53 -5.42 -17.28
C SER A 186 21.07 -5.75 -16.91
N ARG A 187 20.07 -5.34 -17.72
CA ARG A 187 18.64 -5.50 -17.48
C ARG A 187 17.85 -6.16 -18.61
N SER A 188 18.37 -6.30 -19.83
CA SER A 188 17.60 -6.90 -20.93
C SER A 188 17.62 -8.43 -20.85
N ARG A 189 16.53 -9.04 -20.37
CA ARG A 189 16.41 -10.51 -20.30
C ARG A 189 16.08 -11.09 -21.67
N LYS A 190 16.67 -12.23 -22.01
CA LYS A 190 16.39 -12.97 -23.25
C LYS A 190 14.88 -13.22 -23.39
N PHE A 191 14.33 -12.95 -24.59
CA PHE A 191 12.91 -13.08 -24.91
C PHE A 191 11.95 -12.24 -24.04
N PHE A 192 12.35 -11.02 -23.71
CA PHE A 192 11.53 -10.03 -23.02
C PHE A 192 11.38 -8.77 -23.88
N ALA A 193 10.18 -8.18 -23.90
CA ALA A 193 9.95 -6.88 -24.51
C ALA A 193 8.75 -6.18 -23.87
N GLU A 194 8.93 -4.89 -23.61
CA GLU A 194 7.91 -3.97 -23.15
C GLU A 194 7.86 -2.72 -24.03
N GLY A 195 6.74 -2.00 -23.96
CA GLY A 195 6.59 -0.75 -24.69
C GLY A 195 5.23 -0.11 -24.51
N ASP A 196 5.16 1.12 -25.01
CA ASP A 196 4.00 1.99 -24.86
C ASP A 196 3.52 2.46 -26.23
N ALA A 197 2.21 2.58 -26.41
CA ALA A 197 1.61 3.13 -27.62
C ALA A 197 0.48 4.12 -27.28
N PRO A 198 0.59 5.40 -27.68
CA PRO A 198 -0.48 6.37 -27.47
C PRO A 198 -1.67 6.08 -28.41
N VAL A 199 -2.88 6.16 -27.89
CA VAL A 199 -4.12 6.03 -28.67
C VAL A 199 -4.54 7.41 -29.14
N GLN A 200 -4.16 7.81 -30.36
CA GLN A 200 -4.29 9.18 -30.88
C GLN A 200 -5.68 9.84 -30.74
N SER A 201 -6.77 9.05 -30.75
CA SER A 201 -8.14 9.55 -30.57
C SER A 201 -8.54 9.79 -29.10
N SER A 202 -7.62 9.58 -28.15
CA SER A 202 -7.83 9.74 -26.71
C SER A 202 -6.55 10.19 -25.99
N ASN A 203 -6.67 10.66 -24.75
CA ASN A 203 -5.49 10.95 -23.90
C ASN A 203 -5.01 9.69 -23.14
N VAL A 204 -5.05 8.52 -23.80
CA VAL A 204 -4.70 7.23 -23.19
C VAL A 204 -3.50 6.63 -23.89
N THR A 205 -2.57 6.12 -23.09
CA THR A 205 -1.43 5.32 -23.54
C THR A 205 -1.65 3.87 -23.13
N ILE A 206 -1.47 2.94 -24.06
CA ILE A 206 -1.45 1.51 -23.79
C ILE A 206 -0.02 1.14 -23.41
N HIS A 207 0.13 0.49 -22.26
CA HIS A 207 1.37 -0.12 -21.79
C HIS A 207 1.27 -1.62 -22.01
N ALA A 208 2.26 -2.25 -22.63
CA ALA A 208 2.27 -3.70 -22.86
C ALA A 208 3.63 -4.34 -22.60
N LEU A 209 3.60 -5.61 -22.19
CA LEU A 209 4.77 -6.43 -21.92
C LEU A 209 4.48 -7.86 -22.35
N ILE A 210 5.47 -8.47 -22.99
CA ILE A 210 5.45 -9.87 -23.38
C ILE A 210 6.77 -10.54 -23.03
N GLN A 211 6.72 -11.85 -22.74
CA GLN A 211 7.95 -12.61 -22.46
C GLN A 211 7.80 -14.11 -22.67
N CYS A 212 8.93 -14.79 -22.90
CA CYS A 212 9.05 -16.24 -22.93
C CYS A 212 10.08 -16.74 -21.92
N THR A 213 9.98 -18.00 -21.51
CA THR A 213 11.05 -18.64 -20.74
C THR A 213 12.33 -18.74 -21.61
N PRO A 214 13.52 -18.48 -21.07
CA PRO A 214 14.75 -18.40 -21.86
C PRO A 214 15.31 -19.75 -22.33
N ASP A 215 14.76 -20.86 -21.82
CA ASP A 215 15.16 -22.24 -22.13
C ASP A 215 14.58 -22.78 -23.45
N ILE A 216 13.54 -22.16 -24.01
CA ILE A 216 12.99 -22.55 -25.32
C ILE A 216 13.72 -21.84 -26.48
N SER A 217 13.52 -22.32 -27.71
CA SER A 217 14.10 -21.68 -28.90
C SER A 217 13.35 -20.38 -29.27
N SER A 218 13.99 -19.50 -30.04
CA SER A 218 13.34 -18.28 -30.57
C SER A 218 12.07 -18.62 -31.35
N GLN A 219 12.12 -19.67 -32.20
CA GLN A 219 10.95 -20.14 -32.93
C GLN A 219 9.81 -20.62 -32.02
N ASN A 220 10.14 -21.33 -30.93
CA ASN A 220 9.14 -21.75 -29.95
C ASN A 220 8.60 -20.58 -29.14
N CYS A 221 9.42 -19.56 -28.84
CA CYS A 221 8.95 -18.33 -28.21
C CYS A 221 7.95 -17.61 -29.12
N THR A 222 8.27 -17.42 -30.40
CA THR A 222 7.33 -16.83 -31.39
C THR A 222 6.01 -17.58 -31.42
N ARG A 223 6.06 -18.92 -31.55
CA ARG A 223 4.84 -19.75 -31.57
C ARG A 223 4.02 -19.66 -30.29
N CYS A 224 4.68 -19.60 -29.13
CA CYS A 224 3.99 -19.42 -27.85
C CYS A 224 3.31 -18.06 -27.78
N LEU A 225 4.02 -16.98 -28.15
CA LEU A 225 3.49 -15.62 -28.14
C LEU A 225 2.34 -15.45 -29.14
N GLU A 226 2.42 -16.02 -30.34
CA GLU A 226 1.32 -16.04 -31.31
C GLU A 226 0.07 -16.74 -30.74
N HIS A 227 0.26 -17.87 -30.04
CA HIS A 227 -0.82 -18.55 -29.34
C HIS A 227 -1.41 -17.66 -28.23
N ALA A 228 -0.58 -17.04 -27.39
CA ALA A 228 -1.00 -16.14 -26.32
C ALA A 228 -1.77 -14.92 -26.84
N MET A 229 -1.27 -14.29 -27.91
CA MET A 229 -1.88 -13.14 -28.57
C MET A 229 -3.23 -13.49 -29.20
N THR A 230 -3.36 -14.67 -29.81
CA THR A 230 -4.64 -15.16 -30.35
C THR A 230 -5.69 -15.33 -29.24
N ASN A 231 -5.27 -15.78 -28.05
CA ASN A 231 -6.15 -15.92 -26.90
C ASN A 231 -6.51 -14.57 -26.26
N ILE A 232 -5.60 -13.59 -26.33
CA ILE A 232 -5.83 -12.22 -25.83
C ILE A 232 -6.95 -11.49 -26.59
N LEU A 233 -7.26 -11.88 -27.83
CA LEU A 233 -8.39 -11.36 -28.60
C LEU A 233 -9.74 -11.49 -27.86
N TYR A 234 -9.85 -12.43 -26.90
CA TYR A 234 -11.03 -12.52 -26.04
C TYR A 234 -11.24 -11.28 -25.15
N CYS A 235 -10.20 -10.47 -24.97
CA CYS A 235 -10.23 -9.23 -24.22
C CYS A 235 -10.43 -7.99 -25.11
N ASP A 236 -10.74 -8.13 -26.40
CA ASP A 236 -11.02 -6.99 -27.28
C ASP A 236 -12.15 -6.10 -26.71
N GLY A 237 -11.97 -4.79 -26.81
CA GLY A 237 -12.84 -3.78 -26.21
C GLY A 237 -12.65 -3.60 -24.70
N LYS A 238 -11.69 -4.28 -24.06
CA LYS A 238 -11.32 -4.07 -22.65
C LYS A 238 -10.09 -3.20 -22.55
N ARG A 239 -10.01 -2.43 -21.45
CA ARG A 239 -8.88 -1.54 -21.19
C ARG A 239 -7.60 -2.27 -20.72
N GLY A 240 -7.64 -3.59 -20.67
CA GLY A 240 -6.54 -4.42 -20.22
C GLY A 240 -6.83 -5.91 -20.38
N GLY A 241 -5.78 -6.69 -20.60
CA GLY A 241 -5.86 -8.13 -20.81
C GLY A 241 -4.55 -8.81 -20.43
N ARG A 242 -4.64 -10.02 -19.88
CA ARG A 242 -3.50 -10.83 -19.44
C ARG A 242 -3.66 -12.29 -19.86
N TYR A 243 -2.60 -12.84 -20.45
CA TYR A 243 -2.43 -14.27 -20.72
C TYR A 243 -1.31 -14.82 -19.84
N LEU A 244 -1.65 -15.83 -19.04
CA LEU A 244 -0.74 -16.56 -18.17
C LEU A 244 -0.50 -17.95 -18.72
N GLY A 245 0.66 -18.17 -19.35
CA GLY A 245 1.08 -19.48 -19.84
C GLY A 245 2.32 -20.01 -19.12
N PRO A 246 2.63 -21.32 -19.24
CA PRO A 246 3.83 -21.91 -18.64
C PRO A 246 5.14 -21.51 -19.36
N SER A 247 5.08 -21.22 -20.66
CA SER A 247 6.26 -20.89 -21.48
C SER A 247 6.30 -19.44 -21.95
N CYS A 248 5.18 -18.72 -21.91
CA CYS A 248 5.10 -17.32 -22.29
C CYS A 248 3.92 -16.61 -21.61
N SER A 249 4.00 -15.29 -21.53
CA SER A 249 2.95 -14.43 -20.99
C SER A 249 2.82 -13.14 -21.78
N VAL A 250 1.60 -12.60 -21.85
CA VAL A 250 1.27 -11.32 -22.50
C VAL A 250 0.42 -10.50 -21.54
N ARG A 251 0.69 -9.22 -21.40
CA ARG A 251 -0.16 -8.28 -20.66
C ARG A 251 -0.19 -6.93 -21.33
N TYR A 252 -1.37 -6.32 -21.40
CA TYR A 252 -1.53 -4.91 -21.74
C TYR A 252 -2.50 -4.24 -20.76
N GLU A 253 -2.29 -2.97 -20.47
CA GLU A 253 -3.13 -2.14 -19.61
C GLU A 253 -3.05 -0.67 -20.04
N ILE A 254 -4.01 0.16 -19.63
CA ILE A 254 -3.97 1.62 -19.83
C ILE A 254 -3.23 2.39 -18.71
N TYR A 255 -2.54 1.67 -17.83
CA TYR A 255 -1.72 2.23 -16.76
C TYR A 255 -0.37 1.51 -16.74
N PRO A 256 0.73 2.19 -16.38
CA PRO A 256 2.03 1.55 -16.30
C PRO A 256 2.05 0.48 -15.20
N PHE A 257 2.60 -0.70 -15.51
CA PHE A 257 2.71 -1.83 -14.58
C PHE A 257 4.09 -2.52 -14.59
N PHE A 258 5.02 -2.00 -15.38
CA PHE A 258 6.42 -2.43 -15.47
C PHE A 258 7.34 -1.23 -15.28
N GLU A 259 8.56 -1.47 -14.79
CA GLU A 259 9.62 -0.46 -14.76
C GLU A 259 10.26 -0.36 -16.15
N PRO A 260 10.34 0.81 -16.81
CA PRO A 260 10.87 0.92 -18.17
C PRO A 260 12.39 0.65 -18.21
N ILE A 261 12.85 -0.19 -19.14
CA ILE A 261 14.28 -0.36 -19.42
C ILE A 261 14.82 0.92 -20.06
N VAL A 262 15.73 1.62 -19.38
CA VAL A 262 16.45 2.77 -19.94
C VAL A 262 17.44 2.24 -20.98
N HIS A 263 17.13 2.44 -22.27
CA HIS A 263 18.12 2.24 -23.33
C HIS A 263 19.13 3.39 -23.26
N HIS A 264 20.34 3.12 -22.77
CA HIS A 264 21.45 4.02 -23.02
C HIS A 264 21.68 4.08 -24.53
N ALA A 265 21.44 5.25 -25.13
CA ALA A 265 21.81 5.50 -26.52
C ALA A 265 23.33 5.27 -26.66
N PRO A 266 23.81 4.67 -27.77
CA PRO A 266 25.25 4.54 -28.00
C PRO A 266 25.89 5.93 -27.96
N PRO A 267 27.12 6.07 -27.44
CA PRO A 267 27.84 7.33 -27.55
C PRO A 267 27.94 7.71 -29.03
N PRO A 268 27.68 8.97 -29.41
CA PRO A 268 27.80 9.38 -30.79
C PRO A 268 29.22 9.11 -31.29
N GLN A 269 29.34 8.46 -32.45
CA GLN A 269 30.61 8.25 -33.12
C GLN A 269 31.34 9.59 -33.34
N PRO A 270 32.68 9.63 -33.27
CA PRO A 270 33.43 10.87 -33.41
C PRO A 270 33.21 11.48 -34.79
N ALA A 271 32.55 12.64 -34.80
CA ALA A 271 32.33 13.42 -36.02
C ALA A 271 33.67 13.91 -36.56
N THR A 272 33.93 13.59 -37.83
CA THR A 272 35.00 14.13 -38.65
C THR A 272 34.96 15.67 -38.64
N GLN A 273 36.13 16.27 -38.46
CA GLN A 273 36.35 17.70 -38.39
C GLN A 273 35.69 18.47 -39.55
N VAL A 274 34.82 19.42 -39.21
CA VAL A 274 34.57 20.60 -40.03
C VAL A 274 34.61 21.84 -39.16
N THR A 275 35.64 22.64 -39.41
CA THR A 275 35.89 23.99 -38.92
C THR A 275 34.73 24.92 -39.27
N THR A 276 34.16 25.66 -38.30
CA THR A 276 34.14 27.14 -38.27
C THR A 276 33.20 27.74 -37.21
N THR A 277 33.81 28.63 -36.40
CA THR A 277 33.30 29.90 -35.83
C THR A 277 32.16 29.94 -34.81
N THR A 278 32.60 30.23 -33.56
CA THR A 278 32.14 31.28 -32.62
C THR A 278 30.74 31.23 -31.99
N GLY A 279 30.72 31.11 -30.66
CA GLY A 279 29.63 31.57 -29.80
C GLY A 279 29.65 30.95 -28.40
N LYS A 280 30.35 31.60 -27.45
CA LYS A 280 30.31 31.27 -26.01
C LYS A 280 28.90 31.48 -25.44
N GLY A 281 28.46 30.52 -24.62
CA GLY A 281 27.35 30.67 -23.68
C GLY A 281 27.43 29.55 -22.64
N GLU A 282 28.03 29.85 -21.49
CA GLU A 282 28.03 29.01 -20.29
C GLU A 282 26.62 29.00 -19.66
N GLY A 283 26.22 27.85 -19.12
CA GLY A 283 25.00 27.68 -18.33
C GLY A 283 24.82 26.22 -17.94
N GLY A 284 25.47 25.80 -16.86
CA GLY A 284 25.27 24.49 -16.26
C GLY A 284 23.99 24.46 -15.42
N GLU A 285 23.23 23.38 -15.56
CA GLU A 285 22.27 22.94 -14.55
C GLU A 285 22.80 21.63 -13.97
N GLY A 286 23.16 21.67 -12.69
CA GLY A 286 23.72 20.54 -11.96
C GLY A 286 22.66 19.47 -11.70
N GLU A 287 23.05 18.23 -11.99
CA GLU A 287 22.44 17.03 -11.44
C GLU A 287 22.48 17.11 -9.90
N LEU A 288 21.31 16.99 -9.26
CA LEU A 288 21.26 16.61 -7.85
C LEU A 288 21.36 15.08 -7.79
N ASP A 289 22.59 14.60 -7.64
CA ASP A 289 22.92 13.30 -7.09
C ASP A 289 22.09 13.05 -5.83
N ASN A 290 21.17 12.09 -5.87
CA ASN A 290 20.47 11.57 -4.70
C ASN A 290 21.22 10.39 -4.07
N ASP A 291 22.52 10.56 -3.84
CA ASP A 291 23.27 9.79 -2.86
C ASP A 291 22.86 10.25 -1.45
N ILE A 292 21.69 9.81 -1.00
CA ILE A 292 21.22 10.09 0.35
C ILE A 292 21.72 8.99 1.29
N LYS A 293 22.77 9.30 2.05
CA LYS A 293 23.36 8.42 3.06
C LYS A 293 22.34 7.98 4.11
N ILE A 294 21.99 6.69 4.10
CA ILE A 294 21.25 5.97 5.16
C ILE A 294 22.16 5.71 6.39
N ASP A 295 23.39 6.24 6.39
CA ASP A 295 24.44 5.97 7.39
C ASP A 295 24.14 6.45 8.82
N GLU A 296 23.12 7.29 9.05
CA GLU A 296 22.78 7.83 10.38
C GLU A 296 21.75 6.99 11.18
N LEU A 297 21.01 6.08 10.52
CA LEU A 297 20.04 5.22 11.22
C LEU A 297 20.70 3.94 11.73
N LEU A 298 20.50 3.62 13.00
CA LEU A 298 21.03 2.39 13.58
C LEU A 298 20.20 1.18 13.17
N GLN A 299 20.85 0.17 12.56
CA GLN A 299 20.24 -1.14 12.38
C GLN A 299 20.41 -1.96 13.66
N PHE A 300 19.30 -2.21 14.35
CA PHE A 300 19.27 -3.06 15.54
C PHE A 300 19.15 -4.53 15.15
N ASP A 301 19.81 -5.41 15.89
CA ASP A 301 19.58 -6.84 15.75
C ASP A 301 18.25 -7.24 16.42
N PHE A 302 17.61 -8.28 15.88
CA PHE A 302 16.34 -8.75 16.42
C PHE A 302 16.48 -9.24 17.87
N ALA A 303 17.64 -9.77 18.24
CA ALA A 303 17.91 -10.26 19.58
C ALA A 303 17.88 -9.13 20.62
N THR A 304 18.49 -7.97 20.34
CA THR A 304 18.44 -6.80 21.21
C THR A 304 17.01 -6.32 21.38
N ILE A 305 16.25 -6.20 20.28
CA ILE A 305 14.85 -5.74 20.37
C ILE A 305 13.96 -6.75 21.11
N LYS A 306 14.17 -8.04 20.89
CA LYS A 306 13.48 -9.11 21.61
C LYS A 306 13.80 -9.06 23.10
N PHE A 307 15.06 -8.80 23.47
CA PHE A 307 15.44 -8.64 24.87
C PHE A 307 14.83 -7.38 25.49
N ALA A 308 14.97 -6.23 24.81
CA ALA A 308 14.46 -4.93 25.26
C ALA A 308 12.95 -4.92 25.51
N THR A 309 12.20 -5.71 24.74
CA THR A 309 10.73 -5.80 24.84
C THR A 309 10.23 -6.96 25.72
N ASN A 310 11.14 -7.69 26.39
CA ASN A 310 10.83 -8.93 27.10
C ASN A 310 10.04 -9.91 26.22
N ASN A 311 10.60 -10.23 25.05
CA ASN A 311 10.02 -11.08 24.02
C ASN A 311 8.65 -10.58 23.52
N PHE A 312 8.52 -9.27 23.28
CA PHE A 312 7.26 -8.64 22.87
C PHE A 312 6.09 -8.97 23.82
N SER A 313 6.35 -8.92 25.12
CA SER A 313 5.34 -9.20 26.15
C SER A 313 4.14 -8.27 26.01
N ASP A 314 2.93 -8.80 26.20
CA ASP A 314 1.70 -8.00 26.23
C ASP A 314 1.73 -6.91 27.33
N ALA A 315 2.50 -7.11 28.40
CA ALA A 315 2.71 -6.09 29.44
C ALA A 315 3.42 -4.83 28.93
N ASN A 316 4.19 -4.97 27.84
CA ASN A 316 4.90 -3.87 27.19
C ASN A 316 4.12 -3.29 25.99
N LYS A 317 2.92 -3.78 25.71
CA LYS A 317 2.11 -3.29 24.59
C LYS A 317 1.58 -1.89 24.87
N LEU A 318 1.96 -0.94 24.02
CA LEU A 318 1.50 0.46 24.09
C LEU A 318 0.20 0.68 23.31
N GLY A 319 0.04 -0.02 22.19
CA GLY A 319 -1.13 0.10 21.32
C GLY A 319 -1.11 -0.86 20.14
N GLN A 320 -2.24 -0.99 19.46
CA GLN A 320 -2.37 -1.76 18.23
C GLN A 320 -3.30 -1.02 17.28
N GLY A 321 -2.85 -0.79 16.04
CA GLY A 321 -3.62 -0.17 14.97
C GLY A 321 -3.56 -0.99 13.69
N GLY A 322 -4.13 -0.46 12.60
CA GLY A 322 -4.08 -1.09 11.27
C GLY A 322 -2.66 -1.30 10.72
N PHE A 323 -1.69 -0.59 11.30
CA PHE A 323 -0.29 -0.58 10.88
C PHE A 323 0.62 -1.48 11.73
N GLY A 324 0.05 -2.24 12.68
CA GLY A 324 0.80 -3.16 13.53
C GLY A 324 0.69 -2.85 15.01
N ILE A 325 1.56 -3.49 15.80
CA ILE A 325 1.57 -3.39 17.27
C ILE A 325 2.77 -2.57 17.71
N VAL A 326 2.56 -1.65 18.67
CA VAL A 326 3.62 -0.85 19.26
C VAL A 326 3.92 -1.37 20.66
N TYR A 327 5.19 -1.61 20.95
CA TYR A 327 5.69 -2.05 22.25
C TYR A 327 6.62 -1.01 22.85
N LYS A 328 6.62 -0.89 24.17
CA LYS A 328 7.68 -0.24 24.94
C LYS A 328 8.85 -1.21 25.05
N GLY A 329 10.07 -0.69 24.98
CA GLY A 329 11.26 -1.45 25.33
C GLY A 329 12.29 -0.58 26.04
N THR A 330 13.25 -1.24 26.68
CA THR A 330 14.38 -0.58 27.33
C THR A 330 15.66 -1.21 26.80
N LEU A 331 16.52 -0.41 26.17
CA LEU A 331 17.83 -0.84 25.69
C LEU A 331 18.78 -1.10 26.86
N SER A 332 19.91 -1.77 26.60
CA SER A 332 20.88 -2.15 27.63
C SER A 332 21.55 -0.98 28.35
N ASP A 333 21.57 0.19 27.70
CA ASP A 333 22.05 1.46 28.26
C ASP A 333 20.98 2.20 29.10
N GLY A 334 19.78 1.63 29.23
CA GLY A 334 18.66 2.20 29.94
C GLY A 334 17.76 3.12 29.10
N GLN A 335 18.07 3.33 27.81
CA GLN A 335 17.24 4.16 26.95
C GLN A 335 15.87 3.51 26.71
N GLU A 336 14.80 4.24 27.00
CA GLU A 336 13.44 3.82 26.67
C GLU A 336 13.13 4.09 25.19
N ILE A 337 12.54 3.09 24.52
CA ILE A 337 12.22 3.12 23.09
C ILE A 337 10.80 2.63 22.82
N ALA A 338 10.22 3.09 21.71
CA ALA A 338 8.97 2.58 21.17
C ALA A 338 9.25 1.75 19.91
N ILE A 339 8.77 0.51 19.88
CA ILE A 339 9.00 -0.42 18.78
C ILE A 339 7.68 -0.67 18.07
N LYS A 340 7.54 -0.14 16.84
CA LYS A 340 6.42 -0.43 15.96
C LYS A 340 6.75 -1.69 15.16
N ARG A 341 6.11 -2.80 15.52
CA ARG A 341 6.21 -4.09 14.82
C ARG A 341 5.13 -4.15 13.75
N LEU A 342 5.54 -3.95 12.51
CA LEU A 342 4.63 -3.93 11.36
C LEU A 342 4.12 -5.33 11.06
N SER A 343 2.87 -5.43 10.61
CA SER A 343 2.26 -6.70 10.23
C SER A 343 2.95 -7.30 9.01
N ILE A 344 3.24 -8.59 9.05
CA ILE A 344 4.03 -9.33 8.06
C ILE A 344 3.23 -9.61 6.77
N ASN A 345 1.89 -9.51 6.83
CA ASN A 345 1.00 -10.06 5.82
C ASN A 345 0.39 -9.03 4.85
N SER A 346 0.75 -7.74 4.92
CA SER A 346 0.24 -6.72 3.99
C SER A 346 1.33 -6.16 3.09
N ASN A 347 1.09 -6.09 1.77
CA ASN A 347 1.93 -5.34 0.83
C ASN A 347 2.07 -3.85 1.24
N GLN A 348 1.10 -3.38 2.02
CA GLN A 348 1.07 -2.08 2.65
C GLN A 348 2.17 -1.92 3.71
N GLY A 349 2.36 -2.90 4.61
CA GLY A 349 3.33 -2.83 5.70
C GLY A 349 4.79 -2.74 5.23
N GLU A 350 5.15 -3.39 4.13
CA GLU A 350 6.50 -3.26 3.56
C GLU A 350 6.73 -1.91 2.86
N THR A 351 5.68 -1.37 2.25
CA THR A 351 5.71 -0.01 1.67
C THR A 351 5.82 1.04 2.78
N GLU A 352 5.04 0.89 3.84
CA GLU A 352 5.09 1.73 5.04
C GLU A 352 6.46 1.67 5.71
N PHE A 353 7.05 0.48 5.88
CA PHE A 353 8.39 0.31 6.43
C PHE A 353 9.44 1.10 5.65
N LYS A 354 9.43 0.97 4.32
CA LYS A 354 10.38 1.69 3.45
C LYS A 354 10.14 3.19 3.48
N ASN A 355 8.88 3.63 3.44
CA ASN A 355 8.53 5.04 3.52
C ASN A 355 8.99 5.64 4.84
N GLU A 356 8.72 4.99 5.97
CA GLU A 356 9.12 5.47 7.29
C GLU A 356 10.65 5.58 7.37
N ILE A 357 11.41 4.55 6.96
CA ILE A 357 12.89 4.64 6.96
C ILE A 357 13.40 5.77 6.06
N LEU A 358 12.87 5.89 4.84
CA LEU A 358 13.32 6.87 3.86
C LEU A 358 13.00 8.31 4.28
N LEU A 359 11.85 8.52 4.91
CA LEU A 359 11.35 9.83 5.32
C LEU A 359 11.82 10.21 6.71
N THR A 360 11.44 9.43 7.72
CA THR A 360 11.71 9.78 9.13
C THR A 360 13.19 9.71 9.50
N GLY A 361 14.01 8.97 8.74
CA GLY A 361 15.46 9.04 8.86
C GLY A 361 16.06 10.39 8.48
N LYS A 362 15.37 11.20 7.67
CA LYS A 362 15.85 12.50 7.15
C LYS A 362 15.16 13.70 7.79
N LEU A 363 14.08 13.45 8.53
CA LEU A 363 13.27 14.48 9.16
C LEU A 363 13.67 14.60 10.63
N GLN A 364 14.11 15.79 11.03
CA GLN A 364 14.50 16.08 12.40
C GLN A 364 13.88 17.40 12.83
N HIS A 365 12.88 17.32 13.70
CA HIS A 365 12.20 18.50 14.21
C HIS A 365 11.54 18.20 15.57
N ARG A 366 11.49 19.19 16.47
CA ARG A 366 10.99 19.01 17.84
C ARG A 366 9.53 18.53 17.92
N ASN A 367 8.72 18.88 16.89
CA ASN A 367 7.32 18.51 16.78
C ASN A 367 7.07 17.29 15.87
N LEU A 368 8.10 16.49 15.57
CA LEU A 368 7.98 15.19 14.92
C LEU A 368 8.54 14.11 15.86
N VAL A 369 8.02 12.89 15.79
CA VAL A 369 8.59 11.74 16.50
C VAL A 369 9.87 11.30 15.78
N ARG A 370 10.96 11.18 16.53
CA ARG A 370 12.26 10.80 15.98
C ARG A 370 12.38 9.29 15.80
N LEU A 371 12.70 8.85 14.59
CA LEU A 371 13.15 7.49 14.31
C LEU A 371 14.62 7.34 14.78
N LEU A 372 14.87 6.36 15.64
CA LEU A 372 16.21 6.04 16.15
C LEU A 372 16.92 5.00 15.26
N GLY A 373 16.13 4.12 14.65
CA GLY A 373 16.65 3.02 13.87
C GLY A 373 15.58 2.05 13.43
N PHE A 374 16.02 0.95 12.85
CA PHE A 374 15.14 -0.11 12.37
C PHE A 374 15.75 -1.47 12.66
N CYS A 375 14.91 -2.50 12.71
CA CYS A 375 15.34 -3.89 12.67
C CYS A 375 14.68 -4.57 11.48
N PHE A 376 15.53 -5.10 10.61
CA PHE A 376 15.17 -5.92 9.47
C PHE A 376 15.78 -7.31 9.67
N SER A 377 14.94 -8.31 9.98
CA SER A 377 15.42 -9.68 10.20
C SER A 377 14.37 -10.70 9.77
N ARG A 378 14.69 -11.49 8.74
CA ARG A 378 13.77 -12.49 8.16
C ARG A 378 12.41 -11.85 7.82
N ARG A 379 11.38 -12.16 8.61
CA ARG A 379 10.00 -11.66 8.47
C ARG A 379 9.71 -10.42 9.31
N GLU A 380 10.61 -10.03 10.20
CA GLU A 380 10.40 -8.91 11.11
C GLU A 380 10.73 -7.59 10.42
N ARG A 381 9.79 -6.65 10.55
CA ARG A 381 9.90 -5.25 10.13
C ARG A 381 9.59 -4.39 11.35
N LEU A 382 10.64 -3.96 12.04
CA LEU A 382 10.51 -3.19 13.28
C LEU A 382 11.08 -1.80 13.06
N LEU A 383 10.29 -0.78 13.41
CA LEU A 383 10.73 0.61 13.45
C LEU A 383 10.92 1.00 14.91
N ILE A 384 12.07 1.59 15.24
CA ILE A 384 12.45 1.95 16.60
C ILE A 384 12.44 3.47 16.70
N TYR A 385 11.54 4.00 17.51
CA TYR A 385 11.38 5.43 17.77
C TYR A 385 11.80 5.78 19.19
N GLU A 386 12.00 7.07 19.43
CA GLU A 386 12.02 7.60 20.79
C GLU A 386 10.71 7.22 21.52
N PHE A 387 10.82 6.83 22.78
CA PHE A 387 9.63 6.63 23.60
C PHE A 387 9.04 7.98 23.97
N VAL A 388 7.79 8.20 23.59
CA VAL A 388 7.03 9.39 23.93
C VAL A 388 6.08 9.01 25.08
N PRO A 389 6.29 9.52 26.30
CA PRO A 389 5.72 8.92 27.51
C PRO A 389 4.24 9.21 27.72
N ASN A 390 3.73 10.33 27.21
CA ASN A 390 2.30 10.54 27.14
C ASN A 390 1.74 9.92 25.85
N LYS A 391 0.49 9.47 25.93
CA LYS A 391 -0.20 8.84 24.80
C LYS A 391 -0.51 9.85 23.69
N SER A 392 -1.24 9.38 22.68
CA SER A 392 -1.75 10.21 21.60
C SER A 392 -2.78 11.25 22.08
N LEU A 393 -2.94 12.33 21.32
CA LEU A 393 -3.83 13.45 21.65
C LEU A 393 -5.28 13.00 21.81
N ASP A 394 -5.75 12.08 20.97
CA ASP A 394 -7.10 11.50 21.02
C ASP A 394 -7.45 10.85 22.38
N TYR A 395 -6.46 10.23 23.03
CA TYR A 395 -6.59 9.67 24.38
C TYR A 395 -6.95 10.73 25.42
N PHE A 396 -6.46 11.96 25.24
CA PHE A 396 -6.74 13.06 26.14
C PHE A 396 -8.00 13.81 25.75
N ILE A 397 -8.19 14.18 24.48
CA ILE A 397 -9.29 15.07 24.10
C ILE A 397 -10.65 14.38 24.11
N PHE A 398 -10.74 13.08 23.82
CA PHE A 398 -12.03 12.39 23.71
C PHE A 398 -12.47 11.66 24.98
N ASP A 399 -11.54 11.26 25.86
CA ASP A 399 -11.88 10.68 27.17
C ASP A 399 -12.19 11.80 28.18
N PRO A 400 -13.44 11.89 28.70
CA PRO A 400 -13.81 12.91 29.67
C PRO A 400 -12.90 12.98 30.91
N ASN A 401 -12.32 11.85 31.34
CA ASN A 401 -11.45 11.80 32.52
C ASN A 401 -10.05 12.36 32.24
N ASN A 402 -9.57 12.26 31.00
CA ASN A 402 -8.24 12.76 30.64
C ASN A 402 -8.31 14.19 30.10
N ARG A 403 -9.45 14.58 29.53
CA ARG A 403 -9.73 15.88 28.93
C ARG A 403 -9.51 17.05 29.88
N VAL A 404 -9.79 16.85 31.17
CA VAL A 404 -9.54 17.83 32.24
C VAL A 404 -8.07 18.22 32.38
N ASN A 405 -7.14 17.38 31.90
CA ASN A 405 -5.70 17.67 31.92
C ASN A 405 -5.27 18.60 30.78
N LEU A 406 -6.13 18.86 29.78
CA LEU A 406 -5.85 19.77 28.66
C LEU A 406 -6.70 21.03 28.78
N ASN A 407 -6.22 21.99 29.57
CA ASN A 407 -6.74 23.35 29.58
C ASN A 407 -6.52 24.04 28.21
N TRP A 408 -7.13 25.22 28.02
CA TRP A 408 -7.07 25.90 26.74
C TRP A 408 -5.63 26.25 26.31
N GLU A 409 -4.79 26.73 27.24
CA GLU A 409 -3.39 27.06 26.96
C GLU A 409 -2.62 25.86 26.37
N ARG A 410 -2.78 24.67 26.98
CA ARG A 410 -2.16 23.43 26.48
C ARG A 410 -2.69 23.06 25.10
N ARG A 411 -4.02 23.11 24.89
CA ARG A 411 -4.63 22.83 23.58
C ARG A 411 -4.13 23.79 22.50
N TYR A 412 -4.01 25.06 22.83
CA TYR A 412 -3.52 26.08 21.92
C TYR A 412 -2.03 25.88 21.57
N ASN A 413 -1.20 25.53 22.56
CA ASN A 413 0.19 25.15 22.32
C ASN A 413 0.32 23.89 21.46
N ILE A 414 -0.58 22.91 21.64
CA ILE A 414 -0.67 21.72 20.79
C ILE A 414 -1.01 22.11 19.34
N ILE A 415 -2.04 22.94 19.12
CA ILE A 415 -2.40 23.43 17.76
C ILE A 415 -1.20 24.10 17.10
N ARG A 416 -0.50 24.99 17.81
CA ARG A 416 0.69 25.69 17.31
C ARG A 416 1.86 24.76 17.03
N GLY A 417 2.09 23.76 17.90
CA GLY A 417 3.16 22.78 17.72
C GLY A 417 2.91 21.87 16.52
N ILE A 418 1.68 21.41 16.31
CA ILE A 418 1.29 20.67 15.10
C ILE A 418 1.50 21.54 13.86
N ALA A 419 1.08 22.82 13.89
CA ALA A 419 1.26 23.73 12.77
C ALA A 419 2.74 23.92 12.40
N ARG A 420 3.64 24.04 13.39
CA ARG A 420 5.09 24.09 13.17
C ARG A 420 5.64 22.80 12.58
N GLY A 421 5.18 21.65 13.07
CA GLY A 421 5.56 20.35 12.52
C GLY A 421 5.17 20.20 11.04
N LEU A 422 3.96 20.62 10.68
CA LEU A 422 3.49 20.60 9.29
C LEU A 422 4.19 21.62 8.41
N LEU A 423 4.43 22.84 8.90
CA LEU A 423 5.23 23.83 8.17
C LEU A 423 6.62 23.28 7.83
N TYR A 424 7.26 22.59 8.78
CA TYR A 424 8.53 21.93 8.52
C TYR A 424 8.42 20.87 7.43
N LEU A 425 7.39 20.02 7.43
CA LEU A 425 7.19 19.02 6.38
C LEU A 425 6.91 19.64 5.01
N HIS A 426 6.20 20.76 4.95
CA HIS A 426 5.72 21.35 3.70
C HIS A 426 6.71 22.34 3.08
N GLU A 427 7.43 23.11 3.89
CA GLU A 427 8.21 24.28 3.44
C GLU A 427 9.64 24.33 4.02
N ASP A 428 9.86 24.08 5.32
CA ASP A 428 11.18 24.33 5.94
C ASP A 428 12.18 23.17 5.84
N SER A 429 11.71 21.95 5.55
CA SER A 429 12.60 20.81 5.37
C SER A 429 13.15 20.75 3.95
N ARG A 430 14.30 20.10 3.77
CA ARG A 430 14.92 19.89 2.45
C ARG A 430 14.05 19.10 1.47
N LEU A 431 13.08 18.36 1.99
CA LEU A 431 12.22 17.45 1.26
C LEU A 431 10.78 17.88 1.49
N GLN A 432 10.05 18.24 0.44
CA GLN A 432 8.63 18.52 0.63
C GLN A 432 7.87 17.20 0.85
N VAL A 433 7.25 17.05 2.02
CA VAL A 433 6.57 15.81 2.44
C VAL A 433 5.08 16.08 2.67
N VAL A 434 4.22 15.27 2.04
CA VAL A 434 2.78 15.23 2.34
C VAL A 434 2.48 14.01 3.20
N HIS A 435 1.93 14.20 4.40
CA HIS A 435 1.73 13.16 5.40
C HIS A 435 0.57 12.20 5.06
N ARG A 436 -0.56 12.73 4.55
CA ARG A 436 -1.76 12.00 4.09
C ARG A 436 -2.59 11.22 5.12
N ASP A 437 -2.07 10.96 6.32
CA ASP A 437 -2.85 10.36 7.42
C ASP A 437 -2.76 11.17 8.72
N LEU A 438 -2.97 12.50 8.64
CA LEU A 438 -3.01 13.35 9.83
C LEU A 438 -4.34 13.18 10.56
N LYS A 439 -4.25 12.87 11.85
CA LYS A 439 -5.38 12.70 12.78
C LYS A 439 -4.87 12.80 14.22
N THR A 440 -5.79 12.99 15.15
CA THR A 440 -5.47 13.18 16.58
C THR A 440 -4.78 11.96 17.20
N SER A 441 -5.03 10.74 16.72
CA SER A 441 -4.32 9.53 17.19
C SER A 441 -2.86 9.42 16.68
N ASN A 442 -2.49 10.19 15.66
CA ASN A 442 -1.12 10.27 15.14
C ASN A 442 -0.31 11.44 15.73
N ILE A 443 -0.89 12.19 16.69
CA ILE A 443 -0.19 13.23 17.44
C ILE A 443 0.14 12.69 18.83
N LEU A 444 1.41 12.36 19.09
CA LEU A 444 1.88 11.95 20.42
C LEU A 444 2.23 13.17 21.27
N LEU A 445 2.23 13.01 22.60
CA LEU A 445 2.54 14.09 23.54
C LEU A 445 3.79 13.74 24.36
N ASP A 446 4.79 14.61 24.39
CA ASP A 446 5.98 14.42 25.25
C ASP A 446 5.68 14.72 26.73
N GLU A 447 6.69 14.65 27.59
CA GLU A 447 6.59 14.83 29.04
C GLU A 447 5.90 16.15 29.43
N GLU A 448 6.16 17.21 28.67
CA GLU A 448 5.58 18.54 28.87
C GLU A 448 4.28 18.77 28.07
N LEU A 449 3.71 17.71 27.47
CA LEU A 449 2.52 17.74 26.60
C LEU A 449 2.71 18.56 25.31
N ASN A 450 3.94 18.66 24.80
CA ASN A 450 4.16 19.19 23.45
C ASN A 450 3.83 18.12 22.40
N PRO A 451 3.27 18.53 21.25
CA PRO A 451 2.87 17.60 20.21
C PRO A 451 4.05 17.13 19.38
N LYS A 452 4.04 15.85 19.03
CA LYS A 452 4.93 15.21 18.05
C LYS A 452 4.10 14.45 17.03
N ILE A 453 4.20 14.84 15.76
CA ILE A 453 3.56 14.15 14.64
C ILE A 453 4.27 12.81 14.41
N SER A 454 3.50 11.75 14.23
CA SER A 454 3.96 10.38 14.06
C SER A 454 3.25 9.68 12.90
N ASP A 455 3.73 8.48 12.55
CA ASP A 455 3.12 7.57 11.55
C ASP A 455 3.23 8.06 10.10
N PHE A 456 4.45 8.03 9.57
CA PHE A 456 4.77 8.46 8.21
C PHE A 456 4.60 7.34 7.16
N GLY A 457 3.98 6.21 7.51
CA GLY A 457 3.85 5.06 6.60
C GLY A 457 3.15 5.41 5.27
N MET A 458 2.24 6.39 5.31
CA MET A 458 1.48 6.87 4.15
C MET A 458 2.07 8.10 3.47
N ALA A 459 3.11 8.69 4.04
CA ALA A 459 3.66 9.94 3.56
C ALA A 459 4.29 9.79 2.17
N ARG A 460 4.40 10.91 1.45
CA ARG A 460 4.98 10.97 0.09
C ARG A 460 5.91 12.16 -0.04
N LEU A 461 7.04 11.91 -0.70
CA LEU A 461 7.97 12.94 -1.16
C LEU A 461 7.42 13.60 -2.42
N PHE A 462 7.50 14.92 -2.47
CA PHE A 462 7.28 15.71 -3.67
C PHE A 462 8.63 16.06 -4.29
N GLU A 463 8.69 15.96 -5.62
CA GLU A 463 9.83 16.44 -6.39
C GLU A 463 9.89 17.97 -6.37
N ILE A 464 11.05 18.53 -6.74
CA ILE A 464 11.24 19.99 -6.81
C ILE A 464 10.21 20.57 -7.79
N ASN A 465 9.43 21.57 -7.33
CA ASN A 465 8.33 22.22 -8.05
C ASN A 465 7.04 21.40 -8.22
N GLN A 466 6.97 20.17 -7.70
CA GLN A 466 5.71 19.43 -7.67
C GLN A 466 4.77 20.08 -6.64
N THR A 467 3.58 20.50 -7.07
CA THR A 467 2.58 21.11 -6.18
C THR A 467 1.41 20.17 -5.87
N GLN A 468 1.25 19.11 -6.66
CA GLN A 468 0.16 18.15 -6.56
C GLN A 468 0.59 16.78 -7.09
N ALA A 469 0.01 15.72 -6.54
CA ALA A 469 0.16 14.35 -7.00
C ALA A 469 -1.19 13.65 -7.08
N SER A 470 -1.25 12.53 -7.82
CA SER A 470 -2.45 11.70 -7.93
C SER A 470 -2.12 10.25 -7.61
N THR A 471 -3.10 9.51 -7.08
CA THR A 471 -2.97 8.08 -6.79
C THR A 471 -4.28 7.34 -7.04
N ASN A 472 -4.17 6.08 -7.47
CA ASN A 472 -5.32 5.19 -7.63
C ASN A 472 -5.69 4.48 -6.31
N THR A 473 -4.86 4.59 -5.28
CA THR A 473 -5.07 3.96 -3.98
C THR A 473 -5.28 5.05 -2.93
N ILE A 474 -6.55 5.24 -2.56
CA ILE A 474 -6.94 6.15 -1.49
C ILE A 474 -6.65 5.44 -0.16
N VAL A 475 -5.71 5.99 0.59
CA VAL A 475 -5.29 5.57 1.93
C VAL A 475 -5.37 6.75 2.89
N GLY A 476 -5.60 6.48 4.17
CA GLY A 476 -5.77 7.51 5.19
C GLY A 476 -7.09 7.35 5.94
N THR A 477 -7.33 8.21 6.91
CA THR A 477 -8.45 8.06 7.83
C THR A 477 -9.67 8.87 7.38
N PHE A 478 -10.80 8.18 7.21
CA PHE A 478 -12.07 8.80 6.84
C PHE A 478 -12.47 9.89 7.84
N GLY A 479 -13.00 11.01 7.35
CA GLY A 479 -13.31 12.19 8.16
C GLY A 479 -12.17 13.22 8.26
N TYR A 480 -10.91 12.81 8.02
CA TYR A 480 -9.76 13.73 7.93
C TYR A 480 -9.30 13.96 6.48
N MET A 481 -9.64 13.05 5.57
CA MET A 481 -9.26 13.13 4.16
C MET A 481 -9.99 14.26 3.43
N ALA A 482 -9.23 15.03 2.65
CA ALA A 482 -9.75 16.13 1.85
C ALA A 482 -10.67 15.64 0.70
N PRO A 483 -11.68 16.41 0.28
CA PRO A 483 -12.65 16.00 -0.73
C PRO A 483 -12.04 15.64 -2.09
N GLU A 484 -11.07 16.42 -2.56
CA GLU A 484 -10.36 16.17 -3.83
C GLU A 484 -9.60 14.84 -3.81
N TYR A 485 -9.11 14.47 -2.63
CA TYR A 485 -8.36 13.23 -2.43
C TYR A 485 -9.28 12.02 -2.43
N ILE A 486 -10.44 12.12 -1.76
CA ILE A 486 -11.45 11.06 -1.76
C ILE A 486 -12.06 10.89 -3.15
N LYS A 487 -12.36 12.00 -3.84
CA LYS A 487 -13.13 11.99 -5.10
C LYS A 487 -12.27 11.67 -6.31
N TYR A 488 -11.03 12.15 -6.33
CA TYR A 488 -10.16 12.10 -7.52
C TYR A 488 -8.80 11.44 -7.25
N GLY A 489 -8.52 11.02 -6.01
CA GLY A 489 -7.19 10.49 -5.65
C GLY A 489 -6.09 11.54 -5.68
N GLN A 490 -6.45 12.83 -5.72
CA GLN A 490 -5.52 13.95 -5.82
C GLN A 490 -5.10 14.42 -4.42
N PHE A 491 -3.80 14.57 -4.17
CA PHE A 491 -3.30 15.05 -2.89
C PHE A 491 -2.19 16.07 -3.07
N SER A 492 -2.06 16.96 -2.08
CA SER A 492 -1.01 17.99 -2.00
C SER A 492 -0.78 18.36 -0.54
N VAL A 493 0.15 19.28 -0.28
CA VAL A 493 0.30 19.93 1.04
C VAL A 493 -1.03 20.52 1.55
N LYS A 494 -1.93 20.95 0.66
CA LYS A 494 -3.26 21.49 1.02
C LYS A 494 -4.25 20.41 1.46
N SER A 495 -4.00 19.14 1.15
CA SER A 495 -4.79 18.02 1.67
C SER A 495 -4.46 17.76 3.14
N ASP A 496 -3.18 17.92 3.55
CA ASP A 496 -2.78 17.91 4.96
C ASP A 496 -3.33 19.12 5.72
N VAL A 497 -3.39 20.30 5.09
CA VAL A 497 -4.04 21.50 5.68
C VAL A 497 -5.50 21.21 6.01
N PHE A 498 -6.23 20.53 5.11
CA PHE A 498 -7.61 20.12 5.38
C PHE A 498 -7.70 19.24 6.64
N SER A 499 -6.87 18.20 6.73
CA SER A 499 -6.83 17.32 7.91
C SER A 499 -6.48 18.09 9.19
N PHE A 500 -5.56 19.05 9.10
CA PHE A 500 -5.22 19.95 10.22
C PHE A 500 -6.42 20.82 10.65
N GLY A 501 -7.21 21.33 9.71
CA GLY A 501 -8.44 22.06 10.00
C GLY A 501 -9.47 21.23 10.79
N VAL A 502 -9.64 19.95 10.40
CA VAL A 502 -10.46 19.00 11.15
C VAL A 502 -9.93 18.82 12.57
N MET A 503 -8.63 18.61 12.75
CA MET A 503 -8.01 18.46 14.07
C MET A 503 -8.17 19.71 14.95
N ILE A 504 -8.04 20.93 14.41
CA ILE A 504 -8.32 22.15 15.17
C ILE A 504 -9.73 22.11 15.76
N LEU A 505 -10.71 21.78 14.93
CA LEU A 505 -12.11 21.75 15.37
C LEU A 505 -12.33 20.69 16.44
N GLU A 506 -11.74 19.49 16.30
CA GLU A 506 -11.79 18.43 17.32
C GLU A 506 -11.13 18.86 18.63
N ILE A 507 -9.99 19.55 18.58
CA ILE A 507 -9.29 20.04 19.77
C ILE A 507 -10.13 21.08 20.50
N VAL A 508 -10.80 21.98 19.77
CA VAL A 508 -11.64 23.02 20.37
C VAL A 508 -12.93 22.44 20.95
N CYS A 509 -13.56 21.46 20.29
CA CYS A 509 -14.83 20.89 20.76
C CYS A 509 -14.69 19.72 21.73
N GLY A 510 -13.53 19.05 21.76
CA GLY A 510 -13.34 17.84 22.56
C GLY A 510 -14.19 16.65 22.08
N GLN A 511 -14.70 16.66 20.85
CA GLN A 511 -15.56 15.62 20.29
C GLN A 511 -14.99 15.08 18.98
N ARG A 512 -15.16 13.77 18.74
CA ARG A 512 -14.72 13.15 17.49
C ARG A 512 -15.60 13.62 16.34
N ASN A 513 -15.02 13.80 15.16
CA ASN A 513 -15.77 14.09 13.94
C ASN A 513 -16.86 13.03 13.64
N SER A 514 -16.64 11.77 14.04
CA SER A 514 -17.60 10.67 13.85
C SER A 514 -18.75 10.60 14.87
N GLU A 515 -18.70 11.38 15.96
CA GLU A 515 -19.57 11.20 17.13
C GLU A 515 -20.62 12.31 17.34
N ILE A 516 -20.68 13.33 16.47
CA ILE A 516 -21.68 14.41 16.60
C ILE A 516 -23.06 13.89 16.18
N ARG A 517 -23.75 13.30 17.15
CA ARG A 517 -25.12 12.80 17.00
C ARG A 517 -26.12 13.87 17.42
N GLY A 518 -26.82 14.42 16.43
CA GLY A 518 -28.21 14.86 16.63
C GLY A 518 -29.15 13.64 16.62
N SER A 519 -30.45 13.86 16.83
CA SER A 519 -31.48 12.83 16.60
C SER A 519 -31.35 12.23 15.18
N GLU A 520 -31.89 11.03 14.94
CA GLU A 520 -31.75 10.29 13.66
C GLU A 520 -32.13 11.09 12.39
N GLU A 521 -32.88 12.20 12.53
CA GLU A 521 -33.23 13.14 11.46
C GLU A 521 -32.23 14.30 11.25
N ASN A 522 -31.25 14.49 12.15
CA ASN A 522 -30.33 15.63 12.22
C ASN A 522 -28.86 15.23 12.49
N ALA A 523 -28.44 14.02 12.15
CA ALA A 523 -27.03 13.64 12.22
C ALA A 523 -26.19 14.60 11.36
N GLN A 524 -25.27 15.32 11.98
CA GLN A 524 -24.50 16.39 11.35
C GLN A 524 -23.02 16.16 11.62
N ASP A 525 -22.20 16.10 10.57
CA ASP A 525 -20.74 16.03 10.72
C ASP A 525 -20.18 17.29 11.41
N LEU A 526 -18.98 17.17 12.01
CA LEU A 526 -18.35 18.27 12.78
C LEU A 526 -18.16 19.53 11.97
N LEU A 527 -17.79 19.39 10.70
CA LEU A 527 -17.54 20.54 9.83
C LEU A 527 -18.83 21.34 9.60
N SER A 528 -19.91 20.63 9.34
CA SER A 528 -21.25 21.19 9.21
C SER A 528 -21.70 21.86 10.49
N PHE A 529 -21.49 21.21 11.65
CA PHE A 529 -21.87 21.76 12.96
C PHE A 529 -21.10 23.04 13.26
N ALA A 530 -19.78 23.03 13.04
CA ALA A 530 -18.93 24.20 13.21
C ALA A 530 -19.34 25.34 12.26
N TRP A 531 -19.60 25.03 10.99
CA TRP A 531 -20.02 26.00 9.99
C TRP A 531 -21.35 26.68 10.35
N LYS A 532 -22.38 25.91 10.72
CA LYS A 532 -23.69 26.47 11.11
C LYS A 532 -23.57 27.40 12.31
N ASN A 533 -22.84 26.98 13.36
CA ASN A 533 -22.65 27.80 14.54
C ASN A 533 -21.80 29.04 14.27
N TRP A 534 -20.78 28.93 13.42
CA TRP A 534 -19.99 30.09 13.00
C TRP A 534 -20.80 31.10 12.19
N ARG A 535 -21.56 30.63 11.18
CA ARG A 535 -22.45 31.46 10.34
C ARG A 535 -23.57 32.10 11.18
N GLY A 536 -24.11 31.37 12.15
CA GLY A 536 -25.17 31.83 13.05
C GLY A 536 -24.69 32.71 14.21
N GLY A 537 -23.38 32.92 14.38
CA GLY A 537 -22.81 33.70 15.49
C GLY A 537 -22.84 32.98 16.85
N THR A 538 -23.16 31.69 16.89
CA THR A 538 -23.27 30.85 18.08
C THR A 538 -22.04 29.97 18.30
N VAL A 539 -20.85 30.53 18.06
CA VAL A 539 -19.55 29.85 18.13
C VAL A 539 -19.29 29.19 19.50
N SER A 540 -19.92 29.68 20.57
CA SER A 540 -19.87 29.09 21.93
C SER A 540 -20.33 27.65 21.99
N ASN A 541 -21.25 27.25 21.11
CA ASN A 541 -21.75 25.87 21.07
C ASN A 541 -20.70 24.88 20.55
N ILE A 542 -19.63 25.36 19.91
CA ILE A 542 -18.53 24.53 19.41
C ILE A 542 -17.52 24.24 20.52
N VAL A 543 -17.43 25.10 21.52
CA VAL A 543 -16.37 25.05 22.53
C VAL A 543 -16.67 23.97 23.55
N ASP A 544 -15.67 23.17 23.86
CA ASP A 544 -15.71 22.16 24.92
C ASP A 544 -16.12 22.79 26.25
N ASP A 545 -17.20 22.28 26.84
CA ASP A 545 -17.80 22.77 28.08
C ASP A 545 -16.92 22.57 29.31
N THR A 546 -15.92 21.69 29.22
CA THR A 546 -14.94 21.45 30.28
C THR A 546 -13.87 22.54 30.36
N LEU A 547 -13.71 23.36 29.32
CA LEU A 547 -12.71 24.43 29.29
C LEU A 547 -13.13 25.61 30.18
N LYS A 548 -12.20 26.04 31.03
CA LYS A 548 -12.33 27.21 31.90
C LYS A 548 -11.21 28.21 31.60
N ASP A 549 -11.45 29.48 31.94
CA ASP A 549 -10.44 30.54 31.92
C ASP A 549 -9.65 30.66 30.59
N TYR A 550 -10.37 30.64 29.47
CA TYR A 550 -9.80 30.74 28.13
C TYR A 550 -9.91 32.14 27.52
N SER A 551 -9.03 32.45 26.57
CA SER A 551 -9.19 33.64 25.72
C SER A 551 -10.22 33.37 24.64
N TRP A 552 -11.36 34.05 24.72
CA TRP A 552 -12.42 33.93 23.71
C TRP A 552 -11.94 34.34 22.31
N ASN A 553 -11.02 35.30 22.24
CA ASN A 553 -10.43 35.73 20.98
C ASN A 553 -9.60 34.61 20.34
N GLU A 554 -8.77 33.92 21.13
CA GLU A 554 -7.96 32.79 20.63
C GLU A 554 -8.84 31.64 20.16
N ILE A 555 -9.87 31.26 20.94
CA ILE A 555 -10.78 30.18 20.56
C ILE A 555 -11.53 30.51 19.27
N ARG A 556 -12.15 31.70 19.20
CA ARG A 556 -12.88 32.15 18.01
C ARG A 556 -11.97 32.18 16.79
N ARG A 557 -10.72 32.61 16.98
CA ARG A 557 -9.69 32.65 15.95
C ARG A 557 -9.30 31.25 15.49
N CYS A 558 -9.08 30.30 16.40
CA CYS A 558 -8.84 28.89 16.06
C CYS A 558 -9.99 28.29 15.25
N ILE A 559 -11.25 28.46 15.68
CA ILE A 559 -12.41 27.95 14.94
C ILE A 559 -12.45 28.54 13.53
N HIS A 560 -12.20 29.85 13.40
CA HIS A 560 -12.16 30.51 12.11
C HIS A 560 -11.03 29.98 11.20
N ILE A 561 -9.83 29.78 11.74
CA ILE A 561 -8.69 29.19 11.02
C ILE A 561 -9.01 27.73 10.62
N GLY A 562 -9.62 26.95 11.52
CA GLY A 562 -10.07 25.59 11.24
C GLY A 562 -11.02 25.56 10.04
N LEU A 563 -11.99 26.48 9.99
CA LEU A 563 -12.92 26.63 8.86
C LEU A 563 -12.21 27.04 7.55
N LEU A 564 -11.23 27.95 7.61
CA LEU A 564 -10.40 28.29 6.44
C LEU A 564 -9.56 27.11 5.93
N CYS A 565 -9.14 26.21 6.81
CA CYS A 565 -8.37 25.03 6.42
C CYS A 565 -9.23 23.96 5.73
N VAL A 566 -10.53 23.86 6.04
CA VAL A 566 -11.44 22.82 5.51
C VAL A 566 -12.28 23.27 4.30
N GLN A 567 -11.84 24.31 3.58
CA GLN A 567 -12.55 24.80 2.39
C GLN A 567 -12.60 23.74 1.29
N GLU A 568 -13.70 23.70 0.52
CA GLU A 568 -13.85 22.76 -0.59
C GLU A 568 -12.80 23.03 -1.67
N ASP A 569 -12.68 24.29 -2.11
CA ASP A 569 -11.65 24.71 -3.05
C ASP A 569 -10.27 24.67 -2.39
N ILE A 570 -9.32 24.02 -3.07
CA ILE A 570 -7.93 23.87 -2.66
C ILE A 570 -7.22 25.25 -2.61
N ALA A 571 -7.61 26.17 -3.50
CA ALA A 571 -7.03 27.51 -3.59
C ALA A 571 -7.37 28.37 -2.37
N ASP A 572 -8.56 28.18 -1.80
CA ASP A 572 -9.05 28.93 -0.63
C ASP A 572 -8.41 28.48 0.69
N ARG A 573 -7.80 27.30 0.72
CA ARG A 573 -7.08 26.80 1.90
C ARG A 573 -5.76 27.56 2.08
N PRO A 574 -5.45 28.08 3.28
CA PRO A 574 -4.18 28.75 3.54
C PRO A 574 -2.98 27.78 3.44
N THR A 575 -1.77 28.32 3.30
CA THR A 575 -0.53 27.54 3.52
C THR A 575 -0.26 27.38 5.02
N MET A 576 0.54 26.40 5.43
CA MET A 576 0.87 26.24 6.85
C MET A 576 1.65 27.42 7.43
N ASN A 577 2.47 28.10 6.62
CA ASN A 577 3.11 29.36 7.03
C ASN A 577 2.06 30.44 7.35
N THR A 578 1.08 30.61 6.46
CA THR A 578 -0.03 31.55 6.67
C THR A 578 -0.83 31.19 7.93
N VAL A 579 -1.15 29.92 8.12
CA VAL A 579 -1.80 29.42 9.35
C VAL A 579 -1.00 29.77 10.61
N LEU A 580 0.32 29.61 10.58
CA LEU A 580 1.17 29.93 11.73
C LEU A 580 1.22 31.44 12.02
N LEU A 581 1.22 32.28 10.98
CA LEU A 581 1.08 33.74 11.14
C LEU A 581 -0.29 34.12 11.72
N MET A 582 -1.36 33.48 11.24
CA MET A 582 -2.70 33.66 11.79
C MET A 582 -2.75 33.24 13.27
N LEU A 583 -2.13 32.13 13.66
CA LEU A 583 -2.09 31.67 15.05
C LEU A 583 -1.22 32.56 15.94
N ASN A 584 -0.13 33.15 15.46
CA ASN A 584 0.80 33.90 16.32
C ASN A 584 0.49 35.39 16.45
N SER A 585 -0.42 35.94 15.63
CA SER A 585 -0.71 37.37 15.61
C SER A 585 -2.21 37.64 15.57
N ASP A 586 -2.74 38.26 16.61
CA ASP A 586 -4.15 38.68 16.69
C ASP A 586 -4.51 39.73 15.63
N SER A 587 -3.54 40.52 15.19
CA SER A 587 -3.73 41.58 14.19
C SER A 587 -3.66 41.08 12.75
N PHE A 588 -3.23 39.84 12.51
CA PHE A 588 -3.17 39.28 11.16
C PHE A 588 -4.61 39.14 10.60
N PRO A 589 -4.92 39.70 9.43
CA PRO A 589 -6.25 39.70 8.87
C PRO A 589 -6.66 38.28 8.43
N LEU A 590 -7.91 37.91 8.72
CA LEU A 590 -8.47 36.62 8.33
C LEU A 590 -9.50 36.82 7.22
N ALA A 591 -9.34 36.07 6.13
CA ALA A 591 -10.33 36.02 5.06
C ALA A 591 -11.63 35.40 5.59
N LYS A 592 -12.78 35.77 5.02
CA LYS A 592 -14.06 35.15 5.40
C LYS A 592 -14.12 33.72 4.86
N PRO A 593 -14.28 32.66 5.69
CA PRO A 593 -14.44 31.30 5.19
C PRO A 593 -15.77 31.17 4.44
N SER A 594 -15.76 30.30 3.43
CA SER A 594 -16.96 29.80 2.74
C SER A 594 -17.43 28.49 3.36
N GLU A 595 -18.56 28.01 2.89
CA GLU A 595 -19.15 26.75 3.35
C GLU A 595 -18.20 25.57 3.05
N PRO A 596 -17.78 24.80 4.07
CA PRO A 596 -16.91 23.64 3.86
C PRO A 596 -17.57 22.58 2.99
N ALA A 597 -16.76 21.71 2.40
CA ALA A 597 -17.27 20.53 1.69
C ALA A 597 -18.04 19.64 2.67
N PHE A 598 -19.35 19.52 2.46
CA PHE A 598 -20.20 18.62 3.24
C PHE A 598 -19.77 17.17 2.98
N LEU A 599 -19.31 16.48 4.03
CA LEU A 599 -18.98 15.05 3.97
C LEU A 599 -20.28 14.25 3.74
N MET A 600 -20.67 14.12 2.48
CA MET A 600 -21.54 13.09 1.88
C MET A 600 -22.65 12.55 2.81
N ARG A 601 -23.86 13.13 2.70
CA ARG A 601 -25.11 12.56 3.26
C ARG A 601 -25.48 11.18 2.68
N ASP A 602 -24.77 10.72 1.65
CA ASP A 602 -25.14 9.53 0.88
C ASP A 602 -24.14 8.38 1.08
N LYS A 603 -24.36 7.58 2.13
CA LYS A 603 -23.62 6.33 2.39
C LYS A 603 -23.80 5.28 1.29
N SER A 604 -24.73 5.49 0.35
CA SER A 604 -25.02 4.62 -0.79
C SER A 604 -23.93 4.62 -1.88
N SER A 605 -22.97 5.55 -1.81
CA SER A 605 -21.93 5.74 -2.82
C SER A 605 -20.52 5.27 -2.40
N LEU A 606 -20.35 4.72 -1.18
CA LEU A 606 -19.05 4.21 -0.73
C LEU A 606 -18.80 2.75 -1.17
N PRO A 607 -17.57 2.41 -1.59
CA PRO A 607 -17.11 1.03 -1.62
C PRO A 607 -17.19 0.43 -0.21
N THR A 608 -17.81 -0.75 -0.08
CA THR A 608 -18.09 -1.45 1.19
C THR A 608 -16.87 -1.62 2.12
N ALA A 609 -15.65 -1.58 1.56
CA ALA A 609 -14.39 -1.70 2.30
C ALA A 609 -14.08 -0.52 3.26
N MET A 610 -14.72 0.65 3.11
CA MET A 610 -14.41 1.84 3.91
C MET A 610 -15.31 2.05 5.13
N LEU A 611 -16.32 1.20 5.34
CA LEU A 611 -17.28 1.32 6.46
C LEU A 611 -16.92 0.48 7.70
N SER A 612 -15.85 -0.33 7.65
CA SER A 612 -15.54 -1.34 8.69
C SER A 612 -14.58 -0.86 9.80
N GLY A 613 -14.19 0.41 9.84
CA GLY A 613 -13.15 0.89 10.77
C GLY A 613 -13.61 1.31 12.18
N GLY A 614 -14.88 1.16 12.52
CA GLY A 614 -15.45 1.85 13.69
C GLY A 614 -16.40 1.03 14.54
N GLN A 615 -16.02 -0.18 15.00
CA GLN A 615 -16.71 -0.82 16.14
C GLN A 615 -15.76 -1.66 17.00
N HIS A 616 -15.54 -1.17 18.22
CA HIS A 616 -15.16 -1.91 19.43
C HIS A 616 -15.79 -1.11 20.58
N SER A 617 -16.49 -1.63 21.58
CA SER A 617 -17.01 -2.95 21.90
C SER A 617 -18.10 -2.69 22.94
N GLU A 618 -19.34 -3.16 22.77
CA GLU A 618 -20.26 -3.27 23.90
C GLU A 618 -21.00 -4.61 23.85
N VAL A 619 -20.95 -5.27 25.00
CA VAL A 619 -21.48 -6.61 25.29
C VAL A 619 -22.98 -6.52 25.52
N THR A 620 -23.80 -7.28 24.79
CA THR A 620 -24.98 -7.92 25.39
C THR A 620 -25.58 -9.08 24.57
N ARG A 621 -26.06 -10.06 25.34
CA ARG A 621 -26.67 -11.37 25.02
C ARG A 621 -27.95 -11.33 24.18
N SER A 622 -28.11 -12.32 23.30
CA SER A 622 -29.11 -13.42 23.37
C SER A 622 -29.76 -13.78 22.01
N GLY A 623 -30.03 -15.08 21.80
CA GLY A 623 -31.13 -15.54 20.94
C GLY A 623 -30.78 -16.56 19.84
N TYR A 624 -31.03 -17.83 20.14
CA TYR A 624 -30.92 -19.01 19.26
C TYR A 624 -31.97 -19.09 18.13
N SER A 625 -31.57 -19.59 16.95
CA SER A 625 -32.22 -20.62 16.08
C SER A 625 -31.77 -20.38 14.61
N GLY A 626 -31.26 -21.29 13.78
CA GLY A 626 -31.22 -22.74 13.77
C GLY A 626 -31.97 -23.27 12.53
N SER A 627 -31.27 -23.60 11.43
CA SER A 627 -31.64 -24.70 10.49
C SER A 627 -30.70 -24.81 9.28
N GLN A 628 -30.52 -26.06 8.84
CA GLN A 628 -29.50 -26.61 7.93
C GLN A 628 -29.89 -26.67 6.43
N SER A 629 -28.91 -27.16 5.65
CA SER A 629 -28.97 -27.88 4.35
C SER A 629 -28.81 -27.02 3.08
N ALA A 630 -28.28 -27.49 1.93
CA ALA A 630 -27.25 -28.46 1.51
C ALA A 630 -27.31 -28.52 -0.05
N GLN A 631 -26.15 -28.71 -0.71
CA GLN A 631 -25.92 -29.28 -2.07
C GLN A 631 -26.34 -28.49 -3.34
N GLU A 632 -25.35 -28.15 -4.21
CA GLU A 632 -25.06 -28.69 -5.58
C GLU A 632 -25.98 -28.11 -6.68
N SER A 633 -25.62 -27.83 -7.94
CA SER A 633 -24.42 -27.90 -8.79
C SER A 633 -24.67 -27.00 -10.04
N SER A 634 -23.65 -26.87 -10.89
CA SER A 634 -23.52 -26.13 -12.18
C SER A 634 -24.76 -25.86 -13.07
N ILE A 635 -24.78 -24.71 -13.76
CA ILE A 635 -24.72 -24.54 -15.25
C ILE A 635 -24.79 -23.04 -15.63
N MET A 636 -24.08 -22.68 -16.70
CA MET A 636 -23.92 -21.35 -17.32
C MET A 636 -25.17 -20.83 -18.09
N ALA A 637 -25.24 -19.48 -18.16
CA ALA A 637 -25.83 -18.62 -19.22
C ALA A 637 -27.32 -18.17 -19.06
N PRO A 638 -27.76 -17.06 -19.72
CA PRO A 638 -27.72 -15.71 -19.15
C PRO A 638 -29.03 -14.87 -19.34
N ILE A 639 -29.01 -13.63 -18.83
CA ILE A 639 -29.79 -12.43 -19.24
C ILE A 639 -31.20 -12.19 -18.61
N THR A 640 -31.31 -10.95 -18.07
CA THR A 640 -32.48 -10.07 -17.85
C THR A 640 -33.47 -10.30 -16.70
N GLU A 641 -33.38 -9.38 -15.73
CA GLU A 641 -34.48 -8.76 -14.97
C GLU A 641 -35.63 -8.28 -15.88
N PRO A 642 -36.90 -8.26 -15.41
CA PRO A 642 -37.38 -7.17 -14.54
C PRO A 642 -38.30 -7.58 -13.36
N TYR A 643 -38.11 -6.86 -12.24
CA TYR A 643 -38.99 -6.62 -11.07
C TYR A 643 -40.48 -6.32 -11.44
N PRO A 644 -41.45 -6.18 -10.49
CA PRO A 644 -41.40 -6.24 -9.01
C PRO A 644 -42.55 -7.02 -8.32
N ARG A 645 -42.32 -7.44 -7.06
CA ARG A 645 -43.14 -7.05 -5.88
C ARG A 645 -42.38 -7.35 -4.61
#